data_AF-A2FC56-F1
#
_entry.id   AF-A2FC56-F1
#
_cell.length_a   1.000
_cell.length_b   1.000
_cell.length_c   1.000
_cell.angle_alpha   90.00
_cell.angle_beta   90.00
_cell.angle_gamma   90.00
#
_symmetry.space_group_name_H-M   'P 1'
#
loop_
_entity.id
_entity.type
_entity.pdbx_description
1 polymer ?
#
loop_
_entity_poly.entity_id
_entity_poly.type
_entity_poly.pdbx_seq_one_letter_code
_entity_poly.pdbx_strand_id
1 'polypeptide(L)'
;MEKLKEYEKYGFFKFNTLSNNPLTETYKTFMQNIKYLRGVFLTEMFYCDGADFFGVPNAPDLFASIHKECRPSNRVIAHILCQKITTNIVQFYNEPVAYSTFVAKYLETDPTNHFLFAYSTFPAMFCYFASEEFLIAGSQFIRTFIYNNNDLITSEALVSSFFHCIPSFYSFFLSTFAQKTLYFYESTPFESYYKAFKEVLLQSLPLLTYSHVQVVLLLIQKFSDEEAKFVIEDVFYKHYLSYKEFSGYFTDNTSKKGLETFFKRLIDEKSLEVIDIMSSTGIVYNPYPKIQGIHWFRGCPTIMSEYDVKLLIDIISSNDESSYLQDSKKIHFSENWNPLLFNIFPDFLSNTSIYDRLGDALFGIQPDKIDIRENPTFERIYKNVANECEQNNLNIIDFVEEKFPDIMKYGELIEYIYNRANNDCYRNFDTLQQYILDIETLESHQNYTQLIENHLSIIFHRFAYDFISKATSACKGSVIQKVSSCYDLITCNEKISTSVSFSMWCAAFDAIYFHDSEILNSDVIFNHLLEEKIQTYQREIKEDPYIRHIYLHIISTSTIISHLSEVGYGQQLIFMSRFMFNMKLLVPDFFSPLWHKIFAFCLFMSKETKIFRTFIFYISFVSDSQMTQFWGHDIIDSFQKFTTSFHYLIKDCESLRSICTNPMQCQRILEMSRK
;
A
#
# COMPACT_ATOMS: atom_id res chain seq x y z
N MET A 1 -31.01 39.13 9.72
CA MET A 1 -30.28 39.61 10.91
C MET A 1 -30.13 38.50 11.93
N GLU A 2 -31.20 37.97 12.54
CA GLU A 2 -31.11 36.82 13.48
C GLU A 2 -30.42 35.57 12.87
N LYS A 3 -30.80 35.19 11.64
CA LYS A 3 -30.09 34.14 10.88
C LYS A 3 -28.61 34.42 10.66
N LEU A 4 -28.24 35.69 10.48
CA LEU A 4 -26.85 36.07 10.25
C LEU A 4 -26.02 35.85 11.52
N LYS A 5 -26.59 36.16 12.70
CA LYS A 5 -25.99 35.87 14.02
C LYS A 5 -25.73 34.37 14.22
N GLU A 6 -26.60 33.51 13.68
CA GLU A 6 -26.40 32.05 13.69
C GLU A 6 -25.23 31.60 12.79
N TYR A 7 -24.97 32.32 11.69
CA TYR A 7 -23.92 32.01 10.72
C TYR A 7 -22.55 32.65 11.02
N GLU A 8 -22.46 33.48 12.06
CA GLU A 8 -21.21 34.16 12.45
C GLU A 8 -20.06 33.22 12.80
N LYS A 9 -20.37 32.00 13.27
CA LYS A 9 -19.38 30.95 13.48
C LYS A 9 -18.54 30.63 12.23
N TYR A 10 -19.03 30.98 11.03
CA TYR A 10 -18.31 30.80 9.76
C TYR A 10 -17.62 32.08 9.28
N GLY A 11 -18.08 33.27 9.70
CA GLY A 11 -17.62 34.57 9.17
C GLY A 11 -16.15 34.90 9.46
N PHE A 12 -15.55 34.30 10.49
CA PHE A 12 -14.18 34.63 10.94
C PHE A 12 -13.09 33.68 10.43
N PHE A 13 -13.43 32.66 9.64
CA PHE A 13 -12.47 31.66 9.19
C PHE A 13 -11.64 32.18 8.00
N LYS A 14 -10.44 32.71 8.26
CA LYS A 14 -9.53 33.14 7.18
C LYS A 14 -8.72 31.96 6.65
N PHE A 15 -9.00 31.53 5.42
CA PHE A 15 -8.21 30.49 4.76
C PHE A 15 -6.74 30.86 4.54
N ASN A 16 -6.44 32.15 4.41
CA ASN A 16 -5.07 32.64 4.16
C ASN A 16 -4.09 32.32 5.31
N THR A 17 -4.58 31.87 6.49
CA THR A 17 -3.72 31.44 7.60
C THR A 17 -3.48 29.93 7.66
N LEU A 18 -4.14 29.13 6.80
CA LEU A 18 -3.90 27.69 6.72
C LEU A 18 -2.63 27.45 5.89
N SER A 19 -1.52 27.21 6.58
CA SER A 19 -0.19 27.05 5.96
C SER A 19 -0.04 25.82 5.07
N ASN A 20 -1.00 24.89 5.10
CA ASN A 20 -0.98 23.65 4.31
C ASN A 20 -2.25 23.59 3.45
N ASN A 21 -2.09 23.52 2.12
CA ASN A 21 -3.17 23.28 1.17
C ASN A 21 -3.40 21.76 1.05
N PRO A 22 -4.45 21.18 1.68
CA PRO A 22 -4.64 19.74 1.71
C PRO A 22 -4.88 19.15 0.31
N LEU A 23 -5.39 19.93 -0.64
CA LEU A 23 -5.54 19.51 -2.04
C LEU A 23 -4.19 19.17 -2.68
N THR A 24 -3.17 19.98 -2.40
CA THR A 24 -1.83 19.77 -2.97
C THR A 24 -1.20 18.51 -2.38
N GLU A 25 -1.35 18.28 -1.08
CA GLU A 25 -0.87 17.06 -0.44
C GLU A 25 -1.68 15.84 -0.87
N THR A 26 -3.00 15.95 -1.01
CA THR A 26 -3.87 14.88 -1.51
C THR A 26 -3.46 14.45 -2.91
N TYR A 27 -3.21 15.40 -3.81
CA TYR A 27 -2.71 15.11 -5.15
C TYR A 27 -1.36 14.36 -5.10
N LYS A 28 -0.43 14.78 -4.24
CA LYS A 28 0.88 14.12 -4.07
C LYS A 28 0.73 12.70 -3.51
N THR A 29 -0.09 12.52 -2.49
CA THR A 29 -0.36 11.22 -1.86
C THR A 29 -1.06 10.28 -2.84
N PHE A 30 -2.06 10.77 -3.59
CA PHE A 30 -2.72 9.99 -4.63
C PHE A 30 -1.74 9.57 -5.75
N MET A 31 -0.88 10.49 -6.20
CA MET A 31 0.20 10.17 -7.13
C MET A 31 1.15 9.09 -6.62
N GLN A 32 1.49 9.14 -5.33
CA GLN A 32 2.33 8.13 -4.69
C GLN A 32 1.62 6.78 -4.64
N ASN A 33 0.33 6.76 -4.31
CA ASN A 33 -0.50 5.55 -4.33
C ASN A 33 -0.52 4.90 -5.72
N ILE A 34 -0.73 5.68 -6.78
CA ILE A 34 -0.70 5.15 -8.17
C ILE A 34 0.68 4.57 -8.50
N LYS A 35 1.77 5.22 -8.09
CA LYS A 35 3.12 4.69 -8.31
C LYS A 35 3.33 3.35 -7.60
N TYR A 36 2.89 3.23 -6.36
CA TYR A 36 3.00 1.97 -5.62
C TYR A 36 2.11 0.87 -6.21
N LEU A 37 0.87 1.18 -6.58
CA LEU A 37 -0.04 0.25 -7.24
C LEU A 37 0.52 -0.20 -8.60
N ARG A 38 1.07 0.71 -9.39
CA ARG A 38 1.80 0.35 -10.60
C ARG A 38 2.92 -0.64 -10.30
N GLY A 39 3.68 -0.42 -9.23
CA GLY A 39 4.68 -1.37 -8.75
C GLY A 39 4.12 -2.75 -8.43
N VAL A 40 2.98 -2.82 -7.73
CA VAL A 40 2.29 -4.08 -7.38
C VAL A 40 1.95 -4.84 -8.65
N PHE A 41 1.21 -4.21 -9.56
CA PHE A 41 0.70 -4.87 -10.76
C PHE A 41 1.81 -5.29 -11.72
N LEU A 42 2.82 -4.43 -11.93
CA LEU A 42 3.97 -4.75 -12.76
C LEU A 42 4.78 -5.91 -12.20
N THR A 43 4.92 -5.99 -10.86
CA THR A 43 5.63 -7.10 -10.22
C THR A 43 4.81 -8.39 -10.26
N GLU A 44 3.49 -8.33 -10.07
CA GLU A 44 2.60 -9.50 -10.19
C GLU A 44 2.53 -10.05 -11.62
N MET A 45 2.58 -9.18 -12.63
CA MET A 45 2.68 -9.58 -14.03
C MET A 45 3.89 -10.49 -14.30
N PHE A 46 5.00 -10.31 -13.57
CA PHE A 46 6.19 -11.16 -13.70
C PHE A 46 5.96 -12.60 -13.20
N TYR A 47 4.95 -12.82 -12.35
CA TYR A 47 4.62 -14.13 -11.79
C TYR A 47 3.48 -14.84 -12.50
N CYS A 48 2.84 -14.18 -13.47
CA CYS A 48 1.76 -14.78 -14.22
C CYS A 48 2.31 -15.87 -15.16
N ASP A 49 1.60 -16.99 -15.24
CA ASP A 49 1.94 -18.09 -16.14
C ASP A 49 1.95 -17.58 -17.59
N GLY A 50 3.13 -17.47 -18.20
CA GLY A 50 3.30 -16.92 -19.54
C GLY A 50 4.15 -15.65 -19.63
N ALA A 51 4.61 -15.07 -18.51
CA ALA A 51 5.47 -13.89 -18.53
C ALA A 51 6.72 -14.04 -19.42
N ASP A 52 7.30 -15.25 -19.47
CA ASP A 52 8.46 -15.56 -20.32
C ASP A 52 8.18 -15.49 -21.84
N PHE A 53 6.90 -15.52 -22.26
CA PHE A 53 6.48 -15.54 -23.67
C PHE A 53 6.14 -14.16 -24.26
N PHE A 54 5.79 -13.16 -23.44
CA PHE A 54 5.05 -11.98 -23.91
C PHE A 54 5.82 -10.65 -23.94
N GLY A 55 7.13 -10.68 -24.17
CA GLY A 55 7.92 -9.43 -24.23
C GLY A 55 7.91 -8.65 -22.91
N VAL A 56 7.62 -9.33 -21.79
CA VAL A 56 7.76 -8.77 -20.44
C VAL A 56 9.19 -8.25 -20.30
N PRO A 57 9.37 -7.02 -19.79
CA PRO A 57 10.68 -6.43 -19.65
C PRO A 57 11.54 -7.32 -18.76
N ASN A 58 12.84 -7.32 -19.01
CA ASN A 58 13.74 -7.97 -18.07
C ASN A 58 13.53 -7.36 -16.67
N ALA A 59 13.73 -8.18 -15.64
CA ALA A 59 13.50 -7.80 -14.26
C ALA A 59 14.17 -6.45 -13.86
N PRO A 60 15.43 -6.16 -14.24
CA PRO A 60 16.04 -4.85 -14.00
C PRO A 60 15.28 -3.66 -14.62
N ASP A 61 14.89 -3.75 -15.88
CA ASP A 61 14.19 -2.67 -16.59
C ASP A 61 12.81 -2.42 -15.99
N LEU A 62 12.09 -3.49 -15.63
CA LEU A 62 10.82 -3.41 -14.91
C LEU A 62 10.99 -2.65 -13.60
N PHE A 63 11.98 -3.04 -12.82
CA PHE A 63 12.23 -2.44 -11.52
C PHE A 63 12.66 -0.97 -11.61
N ALA A 64 13.61 -0.66 -12.49
CA ALA A 64 14.02 0.71 -12.76
C ALA A 64 12.80 1.56 -13.16
N SER A 65 11.89 0.99 -13.96
CA SER A 65 10.67 1.68 -14.37
C SER A 65 9.71 2.00 -13.22
N ILE A 66 9.63 1.16 -12.17
CA ILE A 66 8.74 1.36 -11.01
C ILE A 66 9.16 2.63 -10.24
N HIS A 67 10.46 2.86 -10.11
CA HIS A 67 11.01 3.95 -9.30
C HIS A 67 11.32 5.23 -10.09
N LYS A 68 11.31 5.15 -11.42
CA LYS A 68 11.60 6.28 -12.29
C LYS A 68 10.59 7.42 -12.12
N GLU A 69 11.09 8.65 -12.20
CA GLU A 69 10.21 9.83 -12.21
C GLU A 69 9.29 9.83 -13.45
N CYS A 70 8.00 10.06 -13.20
CA CYS A 70 6.99 10.15 -14.26
C CYS A 70 7.25 11.38 -15.12
N ARG A 71 7.38 11.18 -16.43
CA ARG A 71 7.51 12.29 -17.38
C ARG A 71 6.14 12.75 -17.84
N PRO A 72 5.86 14.06 -17.93
CA PRO A 72 4.64 14.53 -18.58
C PRO A 72 4.52 13.94 -19.99
N SER A 73 3.40 13.29 -20.29
CA SER A 73 3.18 12.59 -21.57
C SER A 73 3.42 13.49 -22.78
N ASN A 74 3.03 14.76 -22.69
CA ASN A 74 3.22 15.76 -23.75
C ASN A 74 4.67 16.13 -24.07
N ARG A 75 5.65 15.70 -23.26
CA ARG A 75 7.08 15.83 -23.56
C ARG A 75 7.62 14.69 -24.42
N VAL A 76 6.88 13.58 -24.50
CA VAL A 76 7.29 12.35 -25.20
C VAL A 76 6.39 12.12 -26.41
N ILE A 77 5.09 12.37 -26.25
CA ILE A 77 4.04 12.13 -27.24
C ILE A 77 3.50 13.49 -27.72
N ALA A 78 3.12 13.57 -29.00
CA ALA A 78 2.50 14.77 -29.56
C ALA A 78 1.22 15.16 -28.81
N HIS A 79 1.04 16.45 -28.51
CA HIS A 79 -0.09 16.98 -27.74
C HIS A 79 -1.47 16.51 -28.25
N ILE A 80 -1.68 16.48 -29.56
CA ILE A 80 -2.95 16.03 -30.17
C ILE A 80 -3.21 14.55 -29.84
N LEU A 81 -2.17 13.71 -29.87
CA LEU A 81 -2.32 12.30 -29.53
C LEU A 81 -2.55 12.13 -28.03
N CYS A 82 -1.87 12.89 -27.17
CA CYS A 82 -2.17 12.90 -25.73
C CYS A 82 -3.65 13.23 -25.47
N GLN A 83 -4.17 14.28 -26.10
CA GLN A 83 -5.59 14.65 -25.98
C GLN A 83 -6.51 13.52 -26.41
N LYS A 84 -6.25 12.89 -27.57
CA LYS A 84 -7.03 11.74 -28.06
C LYS A 84 -6.98 10.56 -27.10
N ILE A 85 -5.82 10.22 -26.56
CA ILE A 85 -5.67 9.15 -25.57
C ILE A 85 -6.51 9.47 -24.33
N THR A 86 -6.39 10.69 -23.79
CA THR A 86 -7.17 11.09 -22.61
C THR A 86 -8.67 11.09 -22.88
N THR A 87 -9.11 11.53 -24.06
CA THR A 87 -10.53 11.50 -24.45
C THR A 87 -11.03 10.07 -24.57
N ASN A 88 -10.27 9.17 -25.20
CA ASN A 88 -10.64 7.76 -25.27
C ASN A 88 -10.77 7.19 -23.87
N ILE A 89 -9.79 7.37 -22.98
CA ILE A 89 -9.89 6.85 -21.61
C ILE A 89 -11.16 7.35 -20.89
N VAL A 90 -11.54 8.62 -21.05
CA VAL A 90 -12.83 9.12 -20.51
C VAL A 90 -14.02 8.39 -21.13
N GLN A 91 -14.01 8.17 -22.46
CA GLN A 91 -15.05 7.41 -23.14
C GLN A 91 -15.08 5.94 -22.69
N PHE A 92 -13.94 5.32 -22.33
CA PHE A 92 -13.92 3.97 -21.74
C PHE A 92 -14.72 3.90 -20.43
N TYR A 93 -14.65 4.96 -19.61
CA TYR A 93 -15.45 5.03 -18.39
C TYR A 93 -16.94 5.17 -18.67
N ASN A 94 -17.29 5.95 -19.69
CA ASN A 94 -18.68 6.29 -20.02
C ASN A 94 -19.39 5.23 -20.87
N GLU A 95 -18.65 4.50 -21.72
CA GLU A 95 -19.19 3.55 -22.71
C GLU A 95 -18.46 2.18 -22.64
N PRO A 96 -18.44 1.50 -21.48
CA PRO A 96 -17.66 0.27 -21.29
C PRO A 96 -18.05 -0.87 -22.25
N VAL A 97 -19.28 -0.89 -22.76
CA VAL A 97 -19.76 -1.90 -23.73
C VAL A 97 -19.01 -1.82 -25.05
N ALA A 98 -18.94 -0.64 -25.66
CA ALA A 98 -18.27 -0.44 -26.94
C ALA A 98 -16.79 -0.84 -26.84
N TYR A 99 -16.12 -0.38 -25.78
CA TYR A 99 -14.70 -0.65 -25.60
C TYR A 99 -14.39 -2.10 -25.21
N SER A 100 -15.24 -2.77 -24.44
CA SER A 100 -15.06 -4.20 -24.17
C SER A 100 -15.09 -5.04 -25.45
N THR A 101 -15.91 -4.64 -26.42
CA THR A 101 -15.98 -5.27 -27.75
C THR A 101 -14.70 -4.99 -28.54
N PHE A 102 -14.15 -3.77 -28.43
CA PHE A 102 -12.92 -3.40 -29.12
C PHE A 102 -11.72 -4.19 -28.64
N VAL A 103 -11.58 -4.30 -27.32
CA VAL A 103 -10.52 -5.07 -26.67
C VAL A 103 -10.64 -6.55 -27.05
N ALA A 104 -11.84 -7.13 -26.98
CA ALA A 104 -12.05 -8.52 -27.33
C ALA A 104 -11.65 -8.83 -28.78
N LYS A 105 -12.12 -8.03 -29.74
CA LYS A 105 -11.77 -8.21 -31.15
C LYS A 105 -10.25 -8.09 -31.39
N TYR A 106 -9.59 -7.15 -30.71
CA TYR A 106 -8.14 -7.02 -30.79
C TYR A 106 -7.43 -8.26 -30.25
N LEU A 107 -7.80 -8.74 -29.06
CA LEU A 107 -7.19 -9.91 -28.43
C LEU A 107 -7.53 -11.24 -29.12
N GLU A 108 -8.67 -11.33 -29.81
CA GLU A 108 -8.97 -12.43 -30.73
C GLU A 108 -7.97 -12.46 -31.91
N THR A 109 -7.52 -11.29 -32.37
CA THR A 109 -6.57 -11.16 -33.47
C THR A 109 -5.13 -11.38 -33.01
N ASP A 110 -4.78 -10.83 -31.84
CA ASP A 110 -3.46 -10.93 -31.24
C ASP A 110 -3.56 -11.31 -29.74
N PRO A 111 -3.68 -12.61 -29.44
CA PRO A 111 -3.83 -13.07 -28.06
C PRO A 111 -2.55 -12.88 -27.24
N THR A 112 -1.41 -12.49 -27.84
CA THR A 112 -0.17 -12.37 -27.06
C THR A 112 -0.21 -11.21 -26.06
N ASN A 113 -1.14 -10.27 -26.23
CA ASN A 113 -1.20 -9.06 -25.41
C ASN A 113 -2.25 -9.15 -24.29
N HIS A 114 -2.92 -10.29 -24.08
CA HIS A 114 -3.99 -10.38 -23.08
C HIS A 114 -3.47 -10.18 -21.65
N PHE A 115 -2.33 -10.77 -21.28
CA PHE A 115 -1.73 -10.57 -19.95
C PHE A 115 -1.24 -9.12 -19.76
N LEU A 116 -0.56 -8.56 -20.77
CA LEU A 116 -0.09 -7.18 -20.75
C LEU A 116 -1.25 -6.20 -20.62
N PHE A 117 -2.35 -6.47 -21.34
CA PHE A 117 -3.57 -5.70 -21.18
C PHE A 117 -4.11 -5.85 -19.76
N ALA A 118 -4.32 -7.07 -19.27
CA ALA A 118 -4.96 -7.32 -17.98
C ALA A 118 -4.17 -6.78 -16.77
N TYR A 119 -2.83 -6.89 -16.78
CA TYR A 119 -1.98 -6.53 -15.65
C TYR A 119 -1.31 -5.16 -15.78
N SER A 120 -1.28 -4.55 -16.96
CA SER A 120 -0.72 -3.22 -17.16
C SER A 120 -1.74 -2.26 -17.74
N THR A 121 -2.14 -2.40 -19.00
CA THR A 121 -2.89 -1.34 -19.68
C THR A 121 -4.30 -1.13 -19.12
N PHE A 122 -5.03 -2.21 -18.83
CA PHE A 122 -6.34 -2.18 -18.17
C PHE A 122 -6.25 -1.42 -16.85
N PRO A 123 -5.51 -1.88 -15.83
CA PRO A 123 -5.47 -1.17 -14.57
C PRO A 123 -4.91 0.25 -14.74
N ALA A 124 -4.00 0.52 -15.68
CA ALA A 124 -3.53 1.88 -15.99
C ALA A 124 -4.61 2.85 -16.42
N MET A 125 -5.49 2.40 -17.31
CA MET A 125 -6.62 3.20 -17.73
C MET A 125 -7.53 3.55 -16.57
N PHE A 126 -7.55 2.77 -15.50
CA PHE A 126 -8.33 3.07 -14.30
C PHE A 126 -7.44 3.44 -13.10
N CYS A 127 -6.23 3.98 -13.40
CA CYS A 127 -5.11 4.32 -12.53
C CYS A 127 -4.94 3.39 -11.29
N TYR A 128 -5.06 2.10 -11.58
CA TYR A 128 -4.84 0.90 -10.80
C TYR A 128 -5.70 0.80 -9.54
N PHE A 129 -6.91 1.38 -9.65
CA PHE A 129 -8.04 1.31 -8.71
C PHE A 129 -7.72 1.87 -7.32
N ALA A 130 -7.02 3.00 -7.31
CA ALA A 130 -6.66 3.76 -6.12
C ALA A 130 -7.85 4.47 -5.41
N SER A 131 -9.07 4.40 -5.96
CA SER A 131 -10.27 5.02 -5.40
C SER A 131 -11.54 4.19 -5.67
N GLU A 132 -12.61 4.48 -4.92
CA GLU A 132 -13.93 3.86 -5.08
C GLU A 132 -14.47 3.98 -6.52
N GLU A 133 -14.38 5.15 -7.13
CA GLU A 133 -14.93 5.49 -8.43
C GLU A 133 -14.23 4.73 -9.55
N PHE A 134 -12.89 4.68 -9.52
CA PHE A 134 -12.13 3.89 -10.49
C PHE A 134 -12.42 2.39 -10.34
N LEU A 135 -12.56 1.92 -9.10
CA LEU A 135 -12.86 0.53 -8.80
C LEU A 135 -14.25 0.12 -9.34
N ILE A 136 -15.25 0.99 -9.20
CA ILE A 136 -16.59 0.78 -9.78
C ILE A 136 -16.50 0.76 -11.32
N ALA A 137 -15.80 1.73 -11.92
CA ALA A 137 -15.66 1.81 -13.38
C ALA A 137 -14.92 0.58 -13.95
N GLY A 138 -13.85 0.12 -13.29
CA GLY A 138 -13.12 -1.09 -13.65
C GLY A 138 -13.98 -2.34 -13.57
N SER A 139 -14.71 -2.51 -12.48
CA SER A 139 -15.66 -3.62 -12.32
C SER A 139 -16.74 -3.61 -13.39
N GLN A 140 -17.27 -2.44 -13.74
CA GLN A 140 -18.24 -2.31 -14.83
C GLN A 140 -17.64 -2.75 -16.17
N PHE A 141 -16.40 -2.36 -16.47
CA PHE A 141 -15.69 -2.82 -17.66
C PHE A 141 -15.53 -4.35 -17.67
N ILE A 142 -15.00 -4.95 -16.59
CA ILE A 142 -14.79 -6.40 -16.49
C ILE A 142 -16.11 -7.15 -16.68
N ARG A 143 -17.18 -6.72 -15.98
CA ARG A 143 -18.48 -7.36 -16.10
C ARG A 143 -19.02 -7.30 -17.52
N THR A 144 -18.84 -6.16 -18.16
CA THR A 144 -19.27 -5.96 -19.54
C THR A 144 -18.46 -6.82 -20.51
N PHE A 145 -17.15 -6.98 -20.27
CA PHE A 145 -16.28 -7.88 -21.02
C PHE A 145 -16.73 -9.34 -20.88
N ILE A 146 -16.91 -9.83 -19.65
CA ILE A 146 -17.37 -11.21 -19.38
C ILE A 146 -18.74 -11.48 -20.01
N TYR A 147 -19.66 -10.52 -19.90
CA TYR A 147 -21.02 -10.70 -20.42
C TYR A 147 -21.03 -10.85 -21.95
N ASN A 148 -20.30 -9.97 -22.65
CA ASN A 148 -20.34 -9.86 -24.11
C ASN A 148 -19.38 -10.79 -24.85
N ASN A 149 -18.32 -11.28 -24.19
CA ASN A 149 -17.28 -12.06 -24.83
C ASN A 149 -17.23 -13.49 -24.25
N ASN A 150 -16.70 -14.44 -25.02
CA ASN A 150 -16.52 -15.83 -24.58
C ASN A 150 -15.03 -16.17 -24.35
N ASP A 151 -14.20 -15.15 -24.14
CA ASP A 151 -12.78 -15.29 -23.86
C ASP A 151 -12.57 -15.49 -22.35
N LEU A 152 -12.51 -16.76 -21.94
CA LEU A 152 -12.29 -17.14 -20.55
C LEU A 152 -10.90 -16.69 -20.06
N ILE A 153 -9.86 -16.87 -20.86
CA ILE A 153 -8.47 -16.59 -20.46
C ILE A 153 -8.30 -15.10 -20.14
N THR A 154 -8.78 -14.22 -21.02
CA THR A 154 -8.73 -12.77 -20.75
C THR A 154 -9.63 -12.39 -19.57
N SER A 155 -10.78 -13.05 -19.42
CA SER A 155 -11.70 -12.80 -18.30
C SER A 155 -11.07 -13.17 -16.96
N GLU A 156 -10.44 -14.33 -16.86
CA GLU A 156 -9.66 -14.79 -15.69
C GLU A 156 -8.52 -13.81 -15.40
N ALA A 157 -7.72 -13.43 -16.39
CA ALA A 157 -6.63 -12.49 -16.22
C ALA A 157 -7.11 -11.12 -15.70
N LEU A 158 -8.23 -10.60 -16.23
CA LEU A 158 -8.83 -9.34 -15.78
C LEU A 158 -9.37 -9.44 -14.35
N VAL A 159 -10.00 -10.56 -13.99
CA VAL A 159 -10.49 -10.79 -12.62
C VAL A 159 -9.31 -10.93 -11.65
N SER A 160 -8.31 -11.75 -11.96
CA SER A 160 -7.12 -11.90 -11.11
C SER A 160 -6.42 -10.56 -10.91
N SER A 161 -6.23 -9.77 -11.97
CA SER A 161 -5.55 -8.48 -11.84
C SER A 161 -6.37 -7.47 -11.02
N PHE A 162 -7.70 -7.47 -11.16
CA PHE A 162 -8.59 -6.63 -10.37
C PHE A 162 -8.43 -6.87 -8.86
N PHE A 163 -8.22 -8.13 -8.47
CA PHE A 163 -8.01 -8.50 -7.07
C PHE A 163 -6.63 -8.11 -6.52
N HIS A 164 -5.66 -7.65 -7.31
CA HIS A 164 -4.39 -7.13 -6.77
C HIS A 164 -4.53 -5.72 -6.15
N CYS A 165 -5.64 -5.03 -6.38
CA CYS A 165 -5.84 -3.68 -5.85
C CYS A 165 -6.41 -3.63 -4.43
N ILE A 166 -6.63 -4.76 -3.72
CA ILE A 166 -7.23 -4.83 -2.36
C ILE A 166 -6.22 -5.19 -1.25
N PRO A 167 -5.15 -4.41 -1.02
CA PRO A 167 -4.14 -4.75 -0.02
C PRO A 167 -4.69 -4.80 1.42
N SER A 168 -5.75 -4.02 1.71
CA SER A 168 -6.45 -4.03 3.00
C SER A 168 -7.04 -5.42 3.31
N PHE A 169 -7.72 -6.02 2.34
CA PHE A 169 -8.32 -7.35 2.46
C PHE A 169 -7.26 -8.41 2.72
N TYR A 170 -6.22 -8.51 1.89
CA TYR A 170 -5.20 -9.56 2.05
C TYR A 170 -4.39 -9.41 3.32
N SER A 171 -3.99 -8.19 3.67
CA SER A 171 -3.25 -7.91 4.90
C SER A 171 -4.05 -8.39 6.11
N PHE A 172 -5.33 -8.01 6.21
CA PHE A 172 -6.18 -8.42 7.31
C PHE A 172 -6.50 -9.92 7.29
N PHE A 173 -6.91 -10.45 6.14
CA PHE A 173 -7.28 -11.86 5.95
C PHE A 173 -6.10 -12.78 6.30
N LEU A 174 -4.93 -12.59 5.70
CA LEU A 174 -3.79 -13.49 5.88
C LEU A 174 -3.16 -13.36 7.27
N SER A 175 -3.08 -12.15 7.83
CA SER A 175 -2.56 -11.99 9.19
C SER A 175 -3.48 -12.63 10.25
N THR A 176 -4.80 -12.47 10.11
CA THR A 176 -5.78 -13.08 11.02
C THR A 176 -5.83 -14.59 10.85
N PHE A 177 -5.70 -15.08 9.61
CA PHE A 177 -5.65 -16.51 9.32
C PHE A 177 -4.40 -17.14 9.94
N ALA A 178 -3.23 -16.53 9.75
CA ALA A 178 -1.99 -16.99 10.38
C ALA A 178 -2.10 -17.06 11.91
N GLN A 179 -2.73 -16.08 12.56
CA GLN A 179 -2.94 -16.10 14.01
C GLN A 179 -3.85 -17.25 14.45
N LYS A 180 -4.94 -17.52 13.74
CA LYS A 180 -5.85 -18.62 14.07
C LYS A 180 -5.25 -20.00 13.81
N THR A 181 -4.34 -20.11 12.85
CA THR A 181 -3.70 -21.38 12.48
C THR A 181 -2.30 -21.54 13.07
N LEU A 182 -1.90 -20.68 14.02
CA LEU A 182 -0.57 -20.70 14.63
C LEU A 182 -0.20 -22.06 15.23
N TYR A 183 -1.17 -22.77 15.80
CA TYR A 183 -0.98 -24.08 16.43
C TYR A 183 -1.47 -25.25 15.56
N PHE A 184 -1.73 -25.00 14.28
CA PHE A 184 -2.12 -26.05 13.35
C PHE A 184 -0.87 -26.65 12.70
N TYR A 185 -0.92 -27.96 12.47
CA TYR A 185 0.17 -28.75 11.91
C TYR A 185 -0.30 -29.44 10.63
N GLU A 186 0.61 -30.06 9.89
CA GLU A 186 0.29 -30.84 8.69
C GLU A 186 -0.74 -31.96 8.96
N SER A 187 -0.77 -32.51 10.17
CA SER A 187 -1.76 -33.52 10.60
C SER A 187 -3.10 -32.94 11.05
N THR A 188 -3.25 -31.62 11.11
CA THR A 188 -4.51 -30.98 11.50
C THR A 188 -5.60 -31.28 10.47
N PRO A 189 -6.79 -31.76 10.88
CA PRO A 189 -7.86 -32.09 9.94
C PRO A 189 -8.30 -30.90 9.08
N PHE A 190 -8.63 -31.18 7.82
CA PHE A 190 -9.13 -30.17 6.88
C PHE A 190 -10.30 -29.33 7.43
N GLU A 191 -11.26 -29.97 8.10
CA GLU A 191 -12.41 -29.27 8.70
C GLU A 191 -12.00 -28.22 9.75
N SER A 192 -10.90 -28.42 10.46
CA SER A 192 -10.38 -27.43 11.42
C SER A 192 -9.82 -26.22 10.69
N TYR A 193 -9.05 -26.43 9.61
CA TYR A 193 -8.57 -25.35 8.75
C TYR A 193 -9.73 -24.63 8.08
N TYR A 194 -10.70 -25.37 7.53
CA TYR A 194 -11.84 -24.80 6.84
C TYR A 194 -12.72 -23.95 7.76
N LYS A 195 -12.96 -24.41 9.00
CA LYS A 195 -13.65 -23.61 10.02
C LYS A 195 -12.91 -22.31 10.32
N ALA A 196 -11.59 -22.37 10.52
CA ALA A 196 -10.79 -21.18 10.75
C ALA A 196 -10.83 -20.23 9.53
N PHE A 197 -10.66 -20.75 8.32
CA PHE A 197 -10.74 -20.01 7.06
C PHE A 197 -12.08 -19.29 6.93
N LYS A 198 -13.20 -20.00 7.14
CA LYS A 198 -14.56 -19.45 7.06
C LYS A 198 -14.78 -18.31 8.07
N GLU A 199 -14.34 -18.49 9.31
CA GLU A 199 -14.44 -17.44 10.33
C GLU A 199 -13.64 -16.20 9.93
N VAL A 200 -12.44 -16.36 9.39
CA VAL A 200 -11.59 -15.23 8.97
C VAL A 200 -12.13 -14.57 7.70
N LEU A 201 -12.59 -15.36 6.74
CA LEU A 201 -13.21 -14.84 5.52
C LEU A 201 -14.37 -13.93 5.89
N LEU A 202 -15.31 -14.40 6.72
CA LEU A 202 -16.44 -13.60 7.20
C LEU A 202 -16.02 -12.30 7.90
N GLN A 203 -14.93 -12.30 8.66
CA GLN A 203 -14.38 -11.10 9.30
C GLN A 203 -13.73 -10.13 8.31
N SER A 204 -13.15 -10.66 7.23
CA SER A 204 -12.46 -9.87 6.20
C SER A 204 -13.37 -9.36 5.08
N LEU A 205 -14.54 -9.97 4.86
CA LEU A 205 -15.47 -9.58 3.79
C LEU A 205 -15.88 -8.11 3.80
N PRO A 206 -16.03 -7.40 4.95
CA PRO A 206 -16.26 -5.96 4.94
C PRO A 206 -15.16 -5.13 4.27
N LEU A 207 -13.96 -5.69 4.04
CA LEU A 207 -12.86 -5.03 3.32
C LEU A 207 -12.87 -5.34 1.82
N LEU A 208 -13.74 -6.24 1.37
CA LEU A 208 -13.94 -6.57 -0.03
C LEU A 208 -15.15 -5.82 -0.57
N THR A 209 -15.00 -5.11 -1.69
CA THR A 209 -16.11 -4.30 -2.23
C THR A 209 -17.13 -5.17 -2.98
N TYR A 210 -18.38 -4.69 -3.08
CA TYR A 210 -19.44 -5.38 -3.82
C TYR A 210 -19.05 -5.62 -5.28
N SER A 211 -18.30 -4.69 -5.87
CA SER A 211 -17.73 -4.77 -7.21
C SER A 211 -16.86 -6.01 -7.43
N HIS A 212 -16.07 -6.43 -6.43
CA HIS A 212 -15.26 -7.65 -6.50
C HIS A 212 -16.11 -8.92 -6.46
N VAL A 213 -17.12 -8.94 -5.58
CA VAL A 213 -18.05 -10.08 -5.49
C VAL A 213 -18.84 -10.23 -6.80
N GLN A 214 -19.29 -9.12 -7.40
CA GLN A 214 -20.06 -9.14 -8.64
C GLN A 214 -19.27 -9.62 -9.86
N VAL A 215 -17.98 -9.29 -9.99
CA VAL A 215 -17.16 -9.82 -11.10
C VAL A 215 -16.98 -11.33 -10.98
N VAL A 216 -16.77 -11.83 -9.76
CA VAL A 216 -16.63 -13.27 -9.48
C VAL A 216 -17.92 -14.02 -9.78
N LEU A 217 -19.06 -13.53 -9.29
CA LEU A 217 -20.35 -14.18 -9.53
C LEU A 217 -20.69 -14.22 -11.02
N LEU A 218 -20.37 -13.16 -11.76
CA LEU A 218 -20.62 -13.12 -13.20
C LEU A 218 -19.69 -14.07 -13.97
N LEU A 219 -18.42 -14.19 -13.59
CA LEU A 219 -17.47 -15.14 -14.20
C LEU A 219 -18.01 -16.57 -14.08
N ILE A 220 -18.39 -16.98 -12.86
CA ILE A 220 -18.94 -18.30 -12.57
C ILE A 220 -20.25 -18.53 -13.32
N GLN A 221 -21.17 -17.55 -13.29
CA GLN A 221 -22.45 -17.65 -13.99
C GLN A 221 -22.29 -17.78 -15.52
N LYS A 222 -21.29 -17.10 -16.10
CA LYS A 222 -21.08 -17.04 -17.55
C LYS A 222 -20.44 -18.31 -18.10
N PHE A 223 -19.41 -18.82 -17.43
CA PHE A 223 -18.58 -19.90 -17.94
C PHE A 223 -18.92 -21.24 -17.30
N SER A 224 -18.67 -21.40 -16.00
CA SER A 224 -19.01 -22.62 -15.27
C SER A 224 -18.87 -22.48 -13.76
N ASP A 225 -19.48 -23.40 -13.01
CA ASP A 225 -19.22 -23.59 -11.58
C ASP A 225 -17.75 -23.99 -11.28
N GLU A 226 -17.02 -24.52 -12.28
CA GLU A 226 -15.60 -24.85 -12.13
C GLU A 226 -14.73 -23.59 -11.98
N GLU A 227 -15.20 -22.42 -12.44
CA GLU A 227 -14.50 -21.14 -12.25
C GLU A 227 -14.41 -20.73 -10.77
N ALA A 228 -15.21 -21.34 -9.89
CA ALA A 228 -15.00 -21.18 -8.45
C ALA A 228 -13.62 -21.70 -8.03
N LYS A 229 -13.06 -22.72 -8.72
CA LYS A 229 -11.71 -23.23 -8.47
C LYS A 229 -10.65 -22.19 -8.82
N PHE A 230 -10.78 -21.54 -9.98
CA PHE A 230 -9.93 -20.44 -10.40
C PHE A 230 -9.89 -19.34 -9.33
N VAL A 231 -11.05 -18.96 -8.78
CA VAL A 231 -11.11 -17.95 -7.71
C VAL A 231 -10.33 -18.39 -6.47
N ILE A 232 -10.46 -19.63 -6.01
CA ILE A 232 -9.69 -20.11 -4.86
C ILE A 232 -8.19 -20.14 -5.16
N GLU A 233 -7.82 -20.59 -6.35
CA GLU A 233 -6.43 -20.68 -6.77
C GLU A 233 -5.77 -19.30 -6.88
N ASP A 234 -6.37 -18.39 -7.65
CA ASP A 234 -5.73 -17.14 -8.03
C ASP A 234 -5.96 -16.01 -7.01
N VAL A 235 -7.16 -15.94 -6.43
CA VAL A 235 -7.48 -14.89 -5.46
C VAL A 235 -6.95 -15.24 -4.07
N PHE A 236 -7.01 -16.50 -3.65
CA PHE A 236 -6.61 -16.88 -2.28
C PHE A 236 -5.25 -17.58 -2.23
N TYR A 237 -5.07 -18.66 -3.00
CA TYR A 237 -3.91 -19.54 -2.82
C TYR A 237 -2.61 -18.89 -3.34
N LYS A 238 -2.61 -18.30 -4.55
CA LYS A 238 -1.44 -17.56 -5.08
C LYS A 238 -1.02 -16.42 -4.17
N HIS A 239 -1.97 -15.67 -3.60
CA HIS A 239 -1.69 -14.62 -2.61
C HIS A 239 -1.12 -15.18 -1.31
N TYR A 240 -1.65 -16.30 -0.81
CA TYR A 240 -1.04 -17.00 0.32
C TYR A 240 0.41 -17.42 0.02
N LEU A 241 0.70 -17.94 -1.18
CA LEU A 241 2.07 -18.30 -1.58
C LEU A 241 3.01 -17.10 -1.58
N SER A 242 2.55 -15.93 -2.02
CA SER A 242 3.32 -14.67 -1.92
C SER A 242 3.56 -14.26 -0.46
N TYR A 243 2.57 -14.43 0.42
CA TYR A 243 2.69 -13.96 1.80
C TYR A 243 3.40 -14.93 2.73
N LYS A 244 3.30 -16.25 2.50
CA LYS A 244 3.79 -17.26 3.44
C LYS A 244 5.29 -17.15 3.70
N GLU A 245 6.07 -16.75 2.70
CA GLU A 245 7.51 -16.60 2.83
C GLU A 245 7.93 -15.17 3.15
N PHE A 246 7.15 -14.15 2.75
CA PHE A 246 7.63 -12.76 2.69
C PHE A 246 6.91 -11.76 3.59
N SER A 247 5.76 -12.11 4.19
CA SER A 247 4.97 -11.20 5.05
C SER A 247 5.35 -11.22 6.53
N GLY A 248 6.08 -12.25 6.95
CA GLY A 248 6.32 -12.54 8.35
C GLY A 248 5.07 -12.89 9.18
N TYR A 249 3.94 -13.22 8.55
CA TYR A 249 2.75 -13.72 9.25
C TYR A 249 2.85 -15.21 9.57
N PHE A 250 3.44 -15.98 8.66
CA PHE A 250 3.55 -17.44 8.75
C PHE A 250 4.99 -17.81 9.10
N THR A 251 5.24 -18.14 10.37
CA THR A 251 6.59 -18.40 10.89
C THR A 251 6.98 -19.88 10.89
N ASP A 252 6.02 -20.76 11.17
CA ASP A 252 6.26 -22.20 11.36
C ASP A 252 6.14 -22.98 10.04
N ASN A 253 7.20 -23.71 9.67
CA ASN A 253 7.26 -24.45 8.40
C ASN A 253 6.26 -25.62 8.33
N THR A 254 5.89 -26.21 9.47
CA THR A 254 4.92 -27.32 9.53
C THR A 254 3.51 -26.79 9.25
N SER A 255 3.16 -25.65 9.83
CA SER A 255 1.90 -24.94 9.60
C SER A 255 1.81 -24.46 8.15
N LYS A 256 2.90 -23.95 7.56
CA LYS A 256 2.95 -23.59 6.13
C LYS A 256 2.58 -24.78 5.22
N LYS A 257 3.21 -25.94 5.42
CA LYS A 257 2.91 -27.16 4.63
C LYS A 257 1.47 -27.64 4.82
N GLY A 258 0.96 -27.58 6.06
CA GLY A 258 -0.44 -27.89 6.35
C GLY A 258 -1.41 -26.96 5.62
N LEU A 259 -1.12 -25.66 5.60
CA LEU A 259 -1.90 -24.65 4.87
C LEU A 259 -1.86 -24.84 3.36
N GLU A 260 -0.70 -25.15 2.77
CA GLU A 260 -0.61 -25.48 1.35
C GLU A 260 -1.47 -26.69 0.98
N THR A 261 -1.44 -27.74 1.81
CA THR A 261 -2.26 -28.93 1.62
C THR A 261 -3.75 -28.60 1.77
N PHE A 262 -4.08 -27.73 2.74
CA PHE A 262 -5.44 -27.22 2.91
C PHE A 262 -5.93 -26.46 1.69
N PHE A 263 -5.16 -25.50 1.14
CA PHE A 263 -5.59 -24.73 -0.03
C PHE A 263 -5.78 -25.61 -1.27
N LYS A 264 -4.88 -26.56 -1.52
CA LYS A 264 -5.04 -27.54 -2.61
C LYS A 264 -6.35 -28.33 -2.50
N ARG A 265 -6.69 -28.77 -1.29
CA ARG A 265 -7.97 -29.45 -1.03
C ARG A 265 -9.18 -28.51 -1.09
N LEU A 266 -9.02 -27.25 -0.67
CA LEU A 266 -10.09 -26.24 -0.67
C LEU A 266 -10.58 -25.96 -2.09
N ILE A 267 -9.64 -25.88 -3.05
CA ILE A 267 -9.93 -25.71 -4.49
C ILE A 267 -10.90 -26.80 -4.98
N ASP A 268 -10.65 -28.06 -4.61
CA ASP A 268 -11.46 -29.19 -5.09
C ASP A 268 -12.72 -29.47 -4.26
N GLU A 269 -12.67 -29.29 -2.93
CA GLU A 269 -13.74 -29.77 -2.03
C GLU A 269 -14.79 -28.70 -1.70
N LYS A 270 -14.42 -27.40 -1.72
CA LYS A 270 -15.22 -26.33 -1.09
C LYS A 270 -15.27 -25.01 -1.85
N SER A 271 -14.77 -24.94 -3.08
CA SER A 271 -14.72 -23.71 -3.88
C SER A 271 -16.08 -23.01 -3.97
N LEU A 272 -17.13 -23.71 -4.39
CA LEU A 272 -18.49 -23.14 -4.46
C LEU A 272 -19.02 -22.65 -3.11
N GLU A 273 -18.77 -23.38 -2.01
CA GLU A 273 -19.22 -22.96 -0.68
C GLU A 273 -18.53 -21.64 -0.24
N VAL A 274 -17.27 -21.44 -0.63
CA VAL A 274 -16.55 -20.18 -0.40
C VAL A 274 -17.19 -19.03 -1.18
N ILE A 275 -17.58 -19.25 -2.44
CA ILE A 275 -18.28 -18.24 -3.24
C ILE A 275 -19.65 -17.90 -2.63
N ASP A 276 -20.39 -18.90 -2.15
CA ASP A 276 -21.66 -18.69 -1.45
C ASP A 276 -21.46 -17.80 -0.21
N ILE A 277 -20.40 -18.06 0.57
CA ILE A 277 -20.03 -17.21 1.72
C ILE A 277 -19.76 -15.77 1.27
N MET A 278 -18.95 -15.57 0.23
CA MET A 278 -18.64 -14.23 -0.31
C MET A 278 -19.88 -13.49 -0.81
N SER A 279 -20.84 -14.20 -1.40
CA SER A 279 -22.08 -13.62 -1.93
C SER A 279 -23.12 -13.28 -0.85
N SER A 280 -23.05 -13.95 0.30
CA SER A 280 -24.06 -13.84 1.38
C SER A 280 -23.95 -12.55 2.21
N THR A 281 -22.83 -11.85 2.16
CA THR A 281 -22.63 -10.63 2.95
C THR A 281 -23.27 -9.42 2.27
N GLY A 282 -24.47 -9.04 2.73
CA GLY A 282 -25.19 -7.85 2.27
C GLY A 282 -24.64 -6.51 2.78
N ILE A 283 -23.62 -6.51 3.66
CA ILE A 283 -22.99 -5.30 4.19
C ILE A 283 -21.56 -5.23 3.66
N VAL A 284 -21.31 -4.23 2.83
CA VAL A 284 -20.01 -3.97 2.25
C VAL A 284 -19.56 -2.57 2.66
N TYR A 285 -18.56 -2.50 3.53
CA TYR A 285 -17.84 -1.25 3.76
C TYR A 285 -16.87 -1.03 2.60
N ASN A 286 -16.74 0.19 2.10
CA ASN A 286 -15.76 0.49 1.07
C ASN A 286 -14.54 1.13 1.73
N PRO A 287 -13.41 0.39 1.89
CA PRO A 287 -12.20 0.93 2.52
C PRO A 287 -11.41 1.86 1.59
N TYR A 288 -11.86 2.04 0.34
CA TYR A 288 -11.13 2.86 -0.62
C TYR A 288 -11.40 4.35 -0.41
N PRO A 289 -10.37 5.19 -0.59
CA PRO A 289 -10.56 6.62 -0.59
C PRO A 289 -11.47 7.04 -1.75
N LYS A 290 -12.26 8.08 -1.54
CA LYS A 290 -13.09 8.70 -2.58
C LYS A 290 -12.30 9.81 -3.26
N ILE A 291 -12.56 10.07 -4.53
CA ILE A 291 -11.97 11.22 -5.24
C ILE A 291 -13.01 12.27 -5.62
N GLN A 292 -14.30 11.94 -5.50
CA GLN A 292 -15.38 12.92 -5.59
C GLN A 292 -15.27 13.98 -4.48
N GLY A 293 -15.77 15.17 -4.77
CA GLY A 293 -15.71 16.32 -3.86
C GLY A 293 -14.36 17.04 -3.87
N ILE A 294 -13.26 16.44 -4.35
CA ILE A 294 -11.97 17.14 -4.47
C ILE A 294 -11.94 18.02 -5.72
N HIS A 295 -11.48 19.26 -5.57
CA HIS A 295 -11.16 20.11 -6.71
C HIS A 295 -9.86 19.68 -7.42
N TRP A 296 -9.98 18.75 -8.37
CA TRP A 296 -8.89 18.33 -9.25
C TRP A 296 -8.62 19.37 -10.36
N PHE A 297 -8.09 20.55 -10.00
CA PHE A 297 -7.79 21.62 -10.97
C PHE A 297 -6.87 21.22 -12.14
N ARG A 298 -6.10 20.14 -11.96
CA ARG A 298 -5.15 19.63 -12.95
C ARG A 298 -5.60 18.32 -13.62
N GLY A 299 -6.82 17.87 -13.35
CA GLY A 299 -7.29 16.54 -13.69
C GLY A 299 -6.80 15.49 -12.69
N CYS A 300 -7.42 14.32 -12.75
CA CYS A 300 -6.95 13.14 -12.03
C CYS A 300 -5.69 12.62 -12.73
N PRO A 301 -4.57 12.48 -12.01
CA PRO A 301 -3.37 11.99 -12.63
C PRO A 301 -3.47 10.48 -12.92
N THR A 302 -2.94 10.09 -14.07
CA THR A 302 -2.91 8.70 -14.53
C THR A 302 -1.51 8.38 -15.03
N ILE A 303 -0.94 7.28 -14.54
CA ILE A 303 0.40 6.85 -14.92
C ILE A 303 0.28 5.64 -15.86
N MET A 304 0.81 5.77 -17.07
CA MET A 304 0.86 4.71 -18.08
C MET A 304 2.29 4.59 -18.61
N SER A 305 2.73 3.43 -19.06
CA SER A 305 4.00 3.30 -19.78
C SER A 305 3.86 3.68 -21.27
N GLU A 306 4.97 3.89 -21.97
CA GLU A 306 4.95 4.00 -23.45
C GLU A 306 4.35 2.73 -24.08
N TYR A 307 4.58 1.57 -23.47
CA TYR A 307 3.99 0.30 -23.88
C TYR A 307 2.46 0.30 -23.76
N ASP A 308 1.92 0.74 -22.61
CA ASP A 308 0.46 0.82 -22.40
C ASP A 308 -0.20 1.76 -23.41
N VAL A 309 0.45 2.88 -23.70
CA VAL A 309 -0.04 3.84 -24.70
C VAL A 309 -0.07 3.22 -26.09
N LYS A 310 0.99 2.49 -26.48
CA LYS A 310 1.04 1.78 -27.75
C LYS A 310 -0.08 0.74 -27.83
N LEU A 311 -0.22 -0.12 -26.83
CA LEU A 311 -1.25 -1.16 -26.80
C LEU A 311 -2.67 -0.57 -26.88
N LEU A 312 -2.93 0.52 -26.16
CA LEU A 312 -4.21 1.22 -26.25
C LEU A 312 -4.48 1.77 -27.66
N ILE A 313 -3.45 2.34 -28.32
CA ILE A 313 -3.56 2.80 -29.70
C ILE A 313 -3.85 1.64 -30.64
N ASP A 314 -3.17 0.50 -30.48
CA ASP A 314 -3.35 -0.69 -31.32
C ASP A 314 -4.77 -1.26 -31.18
N ILE A 315 -5.29 -1.33 -29.95
CA ILE A 315 -6.68 -1.75 -29.66
C ILE A 315 -7.68 -0.83 -30.38
N ILE A 316 -7.54 0.49 -30.23
CA ILE A 316 -8.45 1.46 -30.85
C ILE A 316 -8.34 1.38 -32.39
N SER A 317 -7.11 1.26 -32.91
CA SER A 317 -6.84 1.19 -34.35
C SER A 317 -7.40 -0.08 -35.01
N SER A 318 -7.61 -1.15 -34.26
CA SER A 318 -8.16 -2.42 -34.79
C SER A 318 -9.65 -2.36 -35.16
N ASN A 319 -10.35 -1.33 -34.69
CA ASN A 319 -11.79 -1.15 -34.93
C ASN A 319 -12.13 0.01 -35.84
N ASP A 320 -11.26 1.01 -35.92
CA ASP A 320 -11.58 2.24 -36.61
C ASP A 320 -11.09 2.19 -38.08
N GLU A 321 -12.02 2.27 -39.05
CA GLU A 321 -11.68 2.59 -40.45
C GLU A 321 -11.21 4.05 -40.59
N SER A 322 -11.27 4.83 -39.51
CA SER A 322 -11.00 6.25 -39.55
C SER A 322 -9.52 6.55 -39.83
N SER A 323 -9.30 7.48 -40.76
CA SER A 323 -8.01 8.02 -41.15
C SER A 323 -7.26 8.75 -40.01
N TYR A 324 -7.85 8.85 -38.81
CA TYR A 324 -7.36 9.65 -37.69
C TYR A 324 -6.10 9.09 -37.02
N LEU A 325 -5.73 7.85 -37.33
CA LEU A 325 -4.55 7.14 -36.83
C LEU A 325 -3.49 6.88 -37.91
N GLN A 326 -3.66 7.38 -39.15
CA GLN A 326 -2.61 7.23 -40.17
C GLN A 326 -1.28 7.88 -39.76
N ASP A 327 -1.31 8.92 -38.92
CA ASP A 327 -0.12 9.56 -38.36
C ASP A 327 0.45 8.84 -37.12
N SER A 328 -0.31 7.96 -36.43
CA SER A 328 0.25 7.19 -35.30
C SER A 328 1.26 6.15 -35.77
N LYS A 329 1.12 5.63 -37.00
CA LYS A 329 2.11 4.75 -37.64
C LYS A 329 3.50 5.39 -37.82
N LYS A 330 3.62 6.72 -37.69
CA LYS A 330 4.90 7.44 -37.75
C LYS A 330 5.55 7.62 -36.38
N ILE A 331 4.85 7.29 -35.30
CA ILE A 331 5.36 7.46 -33.94
C ILE A 331 6.11 6.20 -33.56
N HIS A 332 7.43 6.33 -33.42
CA HIS A 332 8.26 5.28 -32.87
C HIS A 332 8.14 5.30 -31.35
N PHE A 333 7.25 4.48 -30.81
CA PHE A 333 7.29 4.11 -29.41
C PHE A 333 8.54 3.28 -29.17
N SER A 334 9.29 3.60 -28.12
CA SER A 334 10.49 2.83 -27.81
C SER A 334 10.17 1.51 -27.07
N GLU A 335 8.87 1.21 -26.89
CA GLU A 335 8.34 0.03 -26.20
C GLU A 335 8.94 -0.16 -24.80
N ASN A 336 9.42 0.95 -24.22
CA ASN A 336 9.97 0.96 -22.89
C ASN A 336 8.85 1.02 -21.85
N TRP A 337 9.19 0.68 -20.62
CA TRP A 337 8.27 0.72 -19.49
C TRP A 337 8.29 2.07 -18.77
N ASN A 338 8.84 3.13 -19.38
CA ASN A 338 9.01 4.40 -18.69
C ASN A 338 7.64 5.01 -18.34
N PRO A 339 7.45 5.48 -17.10
CA PRO A 339 6.18 6.04 -16.68
C PRO A 339 5.93 7.41 -17.30
N LEU A 340 4.78 7.54 -17.96
CA LEU A 340 4.22 8.75 -18.52
C LEU A 340 3.04 9.22 -17.68
N LEU A 341 3.00 10.52 -17.39
CA LEU A 341 1.91 11.16 -16.66
C LEU A 341 0.90 11.75 -17.65
N PHE A 342 -0.34 11.28 -17.54
CA PHE A 342 -1.53 11.84 -18.16
C PHE A 342 -2.39 12.51 -17.10
N ASN A 343 -3.12 13.54 -17.49
CA ASN A 343 -4.11 14.20 -16.65
C ASN A 343 -5.47 13.98 -17.30
N ILE A 344 -6.35 13.24 -16.63
CA ILE A 344 -7.64 12.82 -17.16
C ILE A 344 -8.75 13.54 -16.39
N PHE A 345 -9.86 13.84 -17.05
CA PHE A 345 -11.02 14.50 -16.44
C PHE A 345 -12.26 13.59 -16.57
N PRO A 346 -12.37 12.52 -15.76
CA PRO A 346 -13.56 11.67 -15.75
C PRO A 346 -14.82 12.45 -15.35
N ASP A 347 -15.97 12.09 -15.93
CA ASP A 347 -17.25 12.76 -15.65
C ASP A 347 -17.69 12.61 -14.20
N PHE A 348 -17.33 11.50 -13.53
CA PHE A 348 -17.64 11.31 -12.11
C PHE A 348 -16.93 12.30 -11.17
N LEU A 349 -15.90 13.03 -11.63
CA LEU A 349 -15.32 14.14 -10.84
C LEU A 349 -16.26 15.34 -10.72
N SER A 350 -17.24 15.47 -11.63
CA SER A 350 -18.17 16.60 -11.66
C SER A 350 -19.40 16.41 -10.76
N ASN A 351 -19.59 15.20 -10.19
CA ASN A 351 -20.75 14.88 -9.38
C ASN A 351 -20.54 15.30 -7.91
N THR A 352 -20.94 16.53 -7.55
CA THR A 352 -20.81 17.07 -6.18
C THR A 352 -22.01 16.77 -5.27
N SER A 353 -23.07 16.16 -5.79
CA SER A 353 -24.41 16.09 -5.15
C SER A 353 -24.47 15.37 -3.80
N ILE A 354 -23.53 14.46 -3.51
CA ILE A 354 -23.49 13.74 -2.22
C ILE A 354 -22.95 14.65 -1.11
N TYR A 355 -22.12 15.63 -1.46
CA TYR A 355 -21.39 16.45 -0.51
C TYR A 355 -22.19 17.62 -0.01
N ASP A 356 -23.15 18.13 -0.79
CA ASP A 356 -24.05 19.23 -0.40
C ASP A 356 -24.74 18.98 0.96
N ARG A 357 -24.89 17.71 1.37
CA ARG A 357 -25.53 17.33 2.65
C ARG A 357 -24.57 17.18 3.83
N LEU A 358 -23.26 17.08 3.61
CA LEU A 358 -22.30 16.91 4.71
C LEU A 358 -22.15 18.22 5.50
N GLY A 359 -22.12 19.35 4.79
CA GLY A 359 -22.11 20.67 5.42
C GLY A 359 -23.32 20.86 6.35
N ASP A 360 -24.51 20.50 5.87
CA ASP A 360 -25.73 20.56 6.67
C ASP A 360 -25.68 19.68 7.92
N ALA A 361 -25.07 18.49 7.84
CA ALA A 361 -24.96 17.57 8.96
C ALA A 361 -23.91 18.01 10.01
N LEU A 362 -22.77 18.55 9.57
CA LEU A 362 -21.68 18.95 10.46
C LEU A 362 -21.86 20.35 11.03
N PHE A 363 -22.40 21.26 10.23
CA PHE A 363 -22.43 22.69 10.55
C PHE A 363 -23.86 23.19 10.74
N GLY A 364 -24.89 22.50 10.25
CA GLY A 364 -26.26 23.00 10.17
C GLY A 364 -26.53 23.68 8.83
N ILE A 365 -27.71 24.26 8.68
CA ILE A 365 -28.23 24.75 7.39
C ILE A 365 -27.27 25.78 6.76
N GLN A 366 -26.82 25.49 5.55
CA GLN A 366 -26.01 26.41 4.73
C GLN A 366 -26.68 27.80 4.61
N PRO A 367 -25.93 28.92 4.73
CA PRO A 367 -26.48 30.26 4.51
C PRO A 367 -27.02 30.43 3.08
N ASP A 368 -28.13 31.15 2.91
CA ASP A 368 -28.69 31.37 1.57
C ASP A 368 -27.71 32.18 0.69
N LYS A 369 -27.45 31.78 -0.55
CA LYS A 369 -26.72 32.63 -1.49
C LYS A 369 -27.63 33.75 -1.98
N ILE A 370 -27.28 35.01 -1.68
CA ILE A 370 -28.08 36.19 -2.04
C ILE A 370 -27.47 36.87 -3.26
N ASP A 371 -28.24 37.06 -4.33
CA ASP A 371 -27.81 37.88 -5.47
C ASP A 371 -27.79 39.37 -5.09
N ILE A 372 -26.59 39.94 -4.99
CA ILE A 372 -26.40 41.35 -4.62
C ILE A 372 -26.18 42.17 -5.89
N ARG A 373 -26.97 43.23 -6.07
CA ARG A 373 -26.74 44.21 -7.13
C ARG A 373 -25.42 44.94 -6.87
N GLU A 374 -24.50 44.89 -7.82
CA GLU A 374 -23.19 45.54 -7.67
C GLU A 374 -23.33 47.06 -7.46
N ASN A 375 -22.74 47.56 -6.36
CA ASN A 375 -22.63 48.97 -6.07
C ASN A 375 -21.21 49.27 -5.56
N PRO A 376 -20.34 49.90 -6.38
CA PRO A 376 -18.93 50.13 -6.02
C PRO A 376 -18.75 50.95 -4.74
N THR A 377 -19.67 51.89 -4.47
CA THR A 377 -19.65 52.72 -3.27
C THR A 377 -19.94 51.89 -2.03
N PHE A 378 -20.99 51.07 -2.07
CA PHE A 378 -21.36 50.20 -0.95
C PHE A 378 -20.33 49.10 -0.72
N GLU A 379 -19.75 48.55 -1.80
CA GLU A 379 -18.65 47.58 -1.68
C GLU A 379 -17.42 48.17 -0.99
N ARG A 380 -17.06 49.41 -1.30
CA ARG A 380 -15.95 50.09 -0.63
C ARG A 380 -16.24 50.32 0.85
N ILE A 381 -17.46 50.71 1.20
CA ILE A 381 -17.88 50.88 2.60
C ILE A 381 -17.84 49.53 3.32
N TYR A 382 -18.41 48.48 2.72
CA TYR A 382 -18.40 47.13 3.27
C TYR A 382 -16.97 46.64 3.54
N LYS A 383 -16.05 46.77 2.58
CA LYS A 383 -14.65 46.36 2.76
C LYS A 383 -13.97 47.09 3.91
N ASN A 384 -14.25 48.38 4.09
CA ASN A 384 -13.71 49.15 5.22
C ASN A 384 -14.28 48.64 6.55
N VAL A 385 -15.60 48.42 6.61
CA VAL A 385 -16.29 47.86 7.79
C VAL A 385 -15.72 46.48 8.13
N ALA A 386 -15.62 45.58 7.15
CA ALA A 386 -15.10 44.24 7.32
C ALA A 386 -13.64 44.26 7.82
N ASN A 387 -12.78 45.10 7.22
CA ASN A 387 -11.38 45.24 7.66
C ASN A 387 -11.27 45.77 9.10
N GLU A 388 -12.11 46.73 9.49
CA GLU A 388 -12.08 47.30 10.84
C GLU A 388 -12.63 46.30 11.87
N CYS A 389 -13.69 45.57 11.52
CA CYS A 389 -14.19 44.46 12.33
C CYS A 389 -13.10 43.39 12.52
N GLU A 390 -12.41 43.03 11.44
CA GLU A 390 -11.34 42.04 11.43
C GLU A 390 -10.13 42.47 12.29
N GLN A 391 -9.67 43.72 12.18
CA GLN A 391 -8.55 44.23 12.96
C GLN A 391 -8.82 44.26 14.47
N ASN A 392 -10.08 44.47 14.84
CA ASN A 392 -10.50 44.58 16.24
C ASN A 392 -11.16 43.30 16.78
N ASN A 393 -11.23 42.23 15.98
CA ASN A 393 -11.95 40.99 16.29
C ASN A 393 -13.41 41.24 16.72
N LEU A 394 -14.08 42.14 16.01
CA LEU A 394 -15.47 42.53 16.24
C LEU A 394 -16.40 41.84 15.25
N ASN A 395 -17.64 41.68 15.68
CA ASN A 395 -18.71 41.20 14.84
C ASN A 395 -19.21 42.30 13.88
N ILE A 396 -19.39 41.99 12.58
CA ILE A 396 -19.85 42.98 11.58
C ILE A 396 -21.23 43.53 11.91
N ILE A 397 -22.16 42.68 12.37
CA ILE A 397 -23.52 43.10 12.74
C ILE A 397 -23.45 44.02 13.96
N ASP A 398 -22.81 43.57 15.04
CA ASP A 398 -22.73 44.33 16.28
C ASP A 398 -21.95 45.64 16.07
N PHE A 399 -20.90 45.63 15.24
CA PHE A 399 -20.15 46.83 14.86
C PHE A 399 -20.99 47.82 14.06
N VAL A 400 -21.79 47.35 13.10
CA VAL A 400 -22.69 48.21 12.32
C VAL A 400 -23.78 48.81 13.20
N GLU A 401 -24.34 48.01 14.11
CA GLU A 401 -25.33 48.45 15.11
C GLU A 401 -24.77 49.48 16.10
N GLU A 402 -23.54 49.29 16.58
CA GLU A 402 -22.90 50.16 17.57
C GLU A 402 -22.33 51.45 16.98
N LYS A 403 -21.61 51.37 15.85
CA LYS A 403 -20.82 52.49 15.31
C LYS A 403 -21.59 53.37 14.33
N PHE A 404 -22.68 52.87 13.76
CA PHE A 404 -23.40 53.56 12.70
C PHE A 404 -24.92 53.69 12.91
N PRO A 405 -25.39 54.14 14.09
CA PRO A 405 -26.83 54.29 14.36
C PRO A 405 -27.50 55.32 13.44
N ASP A 406 -26.76 56.30 12.89
CA ASP A 406 -27.29 57.26 11.92
C ASP A 406 -27.31 56.74 10.47
N ILE A 407 -26.48 55.75 10.14
CA ILE A 407 -26.51 55.08 8.83
C ILE A 407 -27.71 54.15 8.72
N MET A 408 -28.35 53.76 9.84
CA MET A 408 -29.67 53.10 9.90
C MET A 408 -30.77 53.82 9.09
N LYS A 409 -30.56 55.10 8.74
CA LYS A 409 -31.44 55.87 7.85
C LYS A 409 -31.27 55.53 6.36
N TYR A 410 -30.19 54.86 5.96
CA TYR A 410 -29.88 54.42 4.60
C TYR A 410 -30.15 52.91 4.46
N GLY A 411 -31.42 52.54 4.38
CA GLY A 411 -31.85 51.13 4.32
C GLY A 411 -31.12 50.30 3.26
N GLU A 412 -30.86 50.87 2.07
CA GLU A 412 -30.18 50.18 0.97
C GLU A 412 -28.71 49.80 1.29
N LEU A 413 -27.98 50.64 2.02
CA LEU A 413 -26.58 50.36 2.39
C LEU A 413 -26.51 49.25 3.43
N ILE A 414 -27.44 49.25 4.39
CA ILE A 414 -27.49 48.24 5.45
C ILE A 414 -27.91 46.89 4.91
N GLU A 415 -28.93 46.88 4.05
CA GLU A 415 -29.31 45.68 3.32
C GLU A 415 -28.13 45.15 2.50
N TYR A 416 -27.37 46.02 1.83
CA TYR A 416 -26.16 45.62 1.11
C TYR A 416 -25.11 44.99 2.05
N ILE A 417 -24.82 45.63 3.19
CA ILE A 417 -23.83 45.13 4.16
C ILE A 417 -24.26 43.76 4.72
N TYR A 418 -25.53 43.59 5.09
CA TYR A 418 -26.03 42.30 5.61
C TYR A 418 -26.03 41.21 4.54
N ASN A 419 -26.50 41.52 3.33
CA ASN A 419 -26.48 40.54 2.24
C ASN A 419 -25.03 40.15 1.89
N ARG A 420 -24.10 41.10 1.94
CA ARG A 420 -22.68 40.83 1.68
C ARG A 420 -22.03 39.99 2.77
N ALA A 421 -22.27 40.31 4.04
CA ALA A 421 -21.85 39.50 5.17
C ALA A 421 -22.43 38.08 5.11
N ASN A 422 -23.68 37.93 4.66
CA ASN A 422 -24.31 36.63 4.45
C ASN A 422 -23.63 35.83 3.35
N ASN A 423 -23.32 36.47 2.22
CA ASN A 423 -22.56 35.83 1.14
C ASN A 423 -21.13 35.46 1.54
N ASP A 424 -20.49 36.24 2.42
CA ASP A 424 -19.18 35.88 2.97
C ASP A 424 -19.29 34.68 3.92
N CYS A 425 -20.35 34.61 4.76
CA CYS A 425 -20.64 33.42 5.56
C CYS A 425 -20.92 32.18 4.70
N TYR A 426 -21.72 32.32 3.62
CA TYR A 426 -21.97 31.26 2.64
C TYR A 426 -20.68 30.74 2.02
N ARG A 427 -19.82 31.65 1.52
CA ARG A 427 -18.51 31.28 0.95
C ARG A 427 -17.62 30.58 1.96
N ASN A 428 -17.57 31.07 3.20
CA ASN A 428 -16.76 30.47 4.26
C ASN A 428 -17.30 29.09 4.66
N PHE A 429 -18.62 28.90 4.67
CA PHE A 429 -19.25 27.59 4.89
C PHE A 429 -18.81 26.59 3.83
N ASP A 430 -18.96 26.92 2.54
CA ASP A 430 -18.55 26.07 1.42
C ASP A 430 -17.06 25.74 1.50
N THR A 431 -16.24 26.75 1.81
CA THR A 431 -14.79 26.58 1.89
C THR A 431 -14.39 25.70 3.08
N LEU A 432 -15.04 25.85 4.24
CA LEU A 432 -14.79 25.04 5.44
C LEU A 432 -15.18 23.58 5.20
N GLN A 433 -16.36 23.37 4.62
CA GLN A 433 -16.83 22.05 4.23
C GLN A 433 -15.88 21.38 3.25
N GLN A 434 -15.46 22.11 2.21
CA GLN A 434 -14.50 21.62 1.22
C GLN A 434 -13.17 21.24 1.87
N TYR A 435 -12.65 22.06 2.78
CA TYR A 435 -11.38 21.79 3.44
C TYR A 435 -11.43 20.59 4.37
N ILE A 436 -12.54 20.38 5.08
CA ILE A 436 -12.72 19.19 5.92
C ILE A 436 -12.79 17.94 5.06
N LEU A 437 -13.49 18.00 3.93
CA LEU A 437 -13.49 16.93 2.94
C LEU A 437 -12.08 16.66 2.38
N ASP A 438 -11.32 17.71 2.08
CA ASP A 438 -9.95 17.55 1.59
C ASP A 438 -9.04 16.92 2.66
N ILE A 439 -9.24 17.23 3.96
CA ILE A 439 -8.51 16.58 5.07
C ILE A 439 -8.92 15.12 5.22
N GLU A 440 -10.21 14.82 5.30
CA GLU A 440 -10.70 13.43 5.43
C GLU A 440 -10.20 12.57 4.27
N THR A 441 -10.20 13.13 3.06
CA THR A 441 -9.71 12.44 1.88
C THR A 441 -8.20 12.28 1.89
N LEU A 442 -7.46 13.30 2.34
CA LEU A 442 -6.01 13.19 2.56
C LEU A 442 -5.68 12.06 3.55
N GLU A 443 -6.34 12.02 4.70
CA GLU A 443 -6.15 10.97 5.71
C GLU A 443 -6.48 9.59 5.16
N SER A 444 -7.60 9.46 4.43
CA SER A 444 -7.98 8.21 3.77
C SER A 444 -6.91 7.74 2.78
N HIS A 445 -6.40 8.65 1.94
CA HIS A 445 -5.32 8.33 1.01
C HIS A 445 -4.01 7.97 1.70
N GLN A 446 -3.65 8.64 2.80
CA GLN A 446 -2.44 8.33 3.59
C GLN A 446 -2.53 6.94 4.26
N ASN A 447 -3.69 6.61 4.83
CA ASN A 447 -3.95 5.28 5.38
C ASN A 447 -3.82 4.21 4.28
N TYR A 448 -4.36 4.50 3.09
CA TYR A 448 -4.25 3.61 1.95
C TYR A 448 -2.80 3.47 1.43
N THR A 449 -2.00 4.56 1.46
CA THR A 449 -0.57 4.53 1.10
C THR A 449 0.19 3.48 1.88
N GLN A 450 0.02 3.44 3.20
CA GLN A 450 0.72 2.49 4.06
C GLN A 450 0.36 1.03 3.72
N LEU A 451 -0.90 0.77 3.38
CA LEU A 451 -1.38 -0.56 3.01
C LEU A 451 -0.78 -1.02 1.67
N ILE A 452 -0.78 -0.15 0.66
CA ILE A 452 -0.17 -0.47 -0.64
C ILE A 452 1.34 -0.65 -0.49
N GLU A 453 2.02 0.22 0.28
CA GLU A 453 3.47 0.12 0.48
C GLU A 453 3.85 -1.22 1.15
N ASN A 454 3.10 -1.63 2.17
CA ASN A 454 3.31 -2.93 2.82
C ASN A 454 3.10 -4.09 1.83
N HIS A 455 2.04 -4.05 1.03
CA HIS A 455 1.75 -5.08 0.04
C HIS A 455 2.82 -5.14 -1.06
N LEU A 456 3.20 -3.98 -1.61
CA LEU A 456 4.29 -3.84 -2.58
C LEU A 456 5.59 -4.41 -2.01
N SER A 457 5.94 -4.09 -0.77
CA SER A 457 7.17 -4.60 -0.14
C SER A 457 7.22 -6.13 -0.10
N ILE A 458 6.10 -6.80 0.19
CA ILE A 458 6.00 -8.27 0.23
C ILE A 458 6.20 -8.88 -1.16
N ILE A 459 5.47 -8.40 -2.16
CA ILE A 459 5.58 -8.89 -3.54
C ILE A 459 6.98 -8.60 -4.08
N PHE A 460 7.52 -7.44 -3.72
CA PHE A 460 8.83 -7.01 -4.16
C PHE A 460 9.95 -7.85 -3.54
N HIS A 461 9.84 -8.23 -2.27
CA HIS A 461 10.77 -9.16 -1.63
C HIS A 461 10.78 -10.50 -2.38
N ARG A 462 9.62 -11.07 -2.69
CA ARG A 462 9.51 -12.29 -3.51
C ARG A 462 10.29 -12.14 -4.82
N PHE A 463 10.14 -10.99 -5.48
CA PHE A 463 10.74 -10.72 -6.79
C PHE A 463 12.24 -10.60 -6.73
N ALA A 464 12.72 -9.81 -5.78
CA ALA A 464 14.14 -9.71 -5.52
C ALA A 464 14.71 -11.08 -5.14
N TYR A 465 14.00 -11.90 -4.35
CA TYR A 465 14.48 -13.21 -3.92
C TYR A 465 14.64 -14.15 -5.11
N ASP A 466 13.60 -14.31 -5.93
CA ASP A 466 13.65 -15.21 -7.08
C ASP A 466 14.71 -14.78 -8.10
N PHE A 467 14.84 -13.47 -8.33
CA PHE A 467 15.85 -12.92 -9.22
C PHE A 467 17.27 -13.11 -8.68
N ILE A 468 17.52 -12.72 -7.44
CA ILE A 468 18.85 -12.78 -6.81
C ILE A 468 19.26 -14.23 -6.57
N SER A 469 18.35 -15.12 -6.18
CA SER A 469 18.62 -16.55 -6.03
C SER A 469 19.10 -17.18 -7.34
N LYS A 470 18.40 -16.90 -8.45
CA LYS A 470 18.83 -17.31 -9.80
C LYS A 470 20.21 -16.73 -10.15
N ALA A 471 20.43 -15.43 -9.96
CA ALA A 471 21.70 -14.78 -10.31
C ALA A 471 22.89 -15.26 -9.45
N THR A 472 22.68 -15.43 -8.14
CA THR A 472 23.71 -15.88 -7.19
C THR A 472 24.13 -17.33 -7.41
N SER A 473 23.20 -18.19 -7.85
CA SER A 473 23.48 -19.57 -8.25
C SER A 473 24.40 -19.67 -9.48
N ALA A 474 24.31 -18.70 -10.40
CA ALA A 474 25.09 -18.66 -11.64
C ALA A 474 26.50 -18.05 -11.49
N CYS A 475 26.71 -17.16 -10.51
CA CYS A 475 27.95 -16.42 -10.35
C CYS A 475 29.01 -17.15 -9.50
N LYS A 476 30.30 -16.96 -9.80
CA LYS A 476 31.43 -17.33 -8.91
C LYS A 476 31.91 -16.07 -8.19
N GLY A 477 32.18 -16.14 -6.89
CA GLY A 477 32.65 -14.98 -6.10
C GLY A 477 32.24 -15.04 -4.64
N SER A 478 32.72 -14.07 -3.85
CA SER A 478 32.24 -13.91 -2.48
C SER A 478 30.77 -13.49 -2.49
N VAL A 479 30.04 -13.83 -1.44
CA VAL A 479 28.61 -13.56 -1.39
C VAL A 479 28.29 -12.07 -1.37
N ILE A 480 29.09 -11.26 -0.68
CA ILE A 480 28.95 -9.80 -0.66
C ILE A 480 29.06 -9.23 -2.08
N GLN A 481 30.05 -9.69 -2.86
CA GLN A 481 30.22 -9.25 -4.25
C GLN A 481 29.04 -9.63 -5.13
N LYS A 482 28.51 -10.85 -4.97
CA LYS A 482 27.33 -11.31 -5.73
C LYS A 482 26.10 -10.45 -5.41
N VAL A 483 25.84 -10.23 -4.13
CA VAL A 483 24.69 -9.44 -3.69
C VAL A 483 24.83 -7.99 -4.13
N SER A 484 25.99 -7.36 -3.94
CA SER A 484 26.24 -5.98 -4.39
C SER A 484 26.05 -5.86 -5.90
N SER A 485 26.58 -6.81 -6.69
CA SER A 485 26.42 -6.79 -8.15
C SER A 485 24.95 -6.95 -8.56
N CYS A 486 24.18 -7.81 -7.88
CA CYS A 486 22.76 -7.96 -8.15
C CYS A 486 21.96 -6.72 -7.72
N TYR A 487 22.32 -6.09 -6.61
CA TYR A 487 21.73 -4.85 -6.14
C TYR A 487 21.97 -3.72 -7.15
N ASP A 488 23.21 -3.53 -7.59
CA ASP A 488 23.56 -2.52 -8.60
C ASP A 488 22.83 -2.77 -9.92
N LEU A 489 22.70 -4.05 -10.31
CA LEU A 489 21.97 -4.46 -11.51
C LEU A 489 20.46 -4.17 -11.40
N ILE A 490 19.84 -4.48 -10.26
CA ILE A 490 18.42 -4.25 -10.06
C ILE A 490 18.17 -2.74 -9.99
N THR A 491 18.88 -2.02 -9.11
CA THR A 491 18.63 -0.59 -8.87
C THR A 491 18.96 0.30 -10.07
N CYS A 492 19.85 -0.11 -10.98
CA CYS A 492 20.23 0.68 -12.15
C CYS A 492 20.66 2.13 -11.81
N ASN A 493 21.16 2.38 -10.59
CA ASN A 493 21.44 3.72 -10.03
C ASN A 493 20.22 4.63 -9.78
N GLU A 494 19.00 4.12 -9.85
CA GLU A 494 17.80 4.87 -9.50
C GLU A 494 17.68 5.03 -7.98
N LYS A 495 17.09 6.16 -7.54
CA LYS A 495 16.79 6.37 -6.13
C LYS A 495 15.58 5.53 -5.72
N ILE A 496 15.82 4.42 -5.03
CA ILE A 496 14.77 3.58 -4.46
C ILE A 496 14.42 3.99 -3.02
N SER A 497 13.22 3.66 -2.57
CA SER A 497 12.86 3.88 -1.16
C SER A 497 13.70 2.99 -0.25
N THR A 498 13.93 3.44 0.97
CA THR A 498 14.67 2.68 1.98
C THR A 498 13.96 1.38 2.37
N SER A 499 12.61 1.36 2.34
CA SER A 499 11.79 0.17 2.55
C SER A 499 12.06 -0.89 1.47
N VAL A 500 12.04 -0.50 0.20
CA VAL A 500 12.33 -1.41 -0.93
C VAL A 500 13.79 -1.87 -0.92
N SER A 501 14.74 -0.96 -0.66
CA SER A 501 16.15 -1.35 -0.53
C SER A 501 16.36 -2.38 0.58
N PHE A 502 15.72 -2.18 1.73
CA PHE A 502 15.78 -3.15 2.82
C PHE A 502 15.22 -4.52 2.42
N SER A 503 14.06 -4.57 1.73
CA SER A 503 13.49 -5.83 1.23
C SER A 503 14.41 -6.52 0.21
N MET A 504 15.11 -5.76 -0.65
CA MET A 504 16.13 -6.32 -1.55
C MET A 504 17.31 -6.94 -0.81
N TRP A 505 17.80 -6.28 0.23
CA TRP A 505 18.87 -6.83 1.06
C TRP A 505 18.40 -8.08 1.82
N CYS A 506 17.17 -8.09 2.32
CA CYS A 506 16.59 -9.28 2.94
C CYS A 506 16.49 -10.43 1.93
N ALA A 507 15.91 -10.20 0.75
CA ALA A 507 15.87 -11.16 -0.33
C ALA A 507 17.26 -11.71 -0.69
N ALA A 508 18.25 -10.81 -0.75
CA ALA A 508 19.63 -11.20 -1.00
C ALA A 508 20.21 -12.07 0.11
N PHE A 509 19.90 -11.77 1.37
CA PHE A 509 20.33 -12.59 2.50
C PHE A 509 19.66 -13.97 2.51
N ASP A 510 18.37 -14.04 2.18
CA ASP A 510 17.64 -15.30 2.04
C ASP A 510 18.22 -16.18 0.93
N ALA A 511 18.72 -15.57 -0.16
CA ALA A 511 19.34 -16.29 -1.27
C ALA A 511 20.70 -16.92 -0.89
N ILE A 512 21.30 -16.52 0.24
CA ILE A 512 22.58 -17.07 0.69
C ILE A 512 22.34 -18.33 1.51
N TYR A 513 22.61 -19.48 0.90
CA TYR A 513 22.62 -20.74 1.64
C TYR A 513 23.90 -20.86 2.49
N PHE A 514 23.74 -21.07 3.80
CA PHE A 514 24.80 -21.52 4.70
C PHE A 514 24.47 -22.96 5.13
N HIS A 515 25.44 -23.87 5.06
CA HIS A 515 25.23 -25.24 5.49
C HIS A 515 25.08 -25.28 7.01
N ASP A 516 23.94 -25.78 7.45
CA ASP A 516 23.56 -25.79 8.86
C ASP A 516 24.15 -27.00 9.60
N SER A 517 25.43 -27.32 9.33
CA SER A 517 25.98 -28.65 9.61
C SER A 517 26.40 -28.89 11.06
N GLU A 518 26.63 -27.86 11.89
CA GLU A 518 26.96 -28.06 13.32
C GLU A 518 26.38 -26.96 14.23
N ILE A 519 25.92 -27.34 15.43
CA ILE A 519 25.69 -26.39 16.53
C ILE A 519 27.07 -25.82 16.89
N LEU A 520 27.25 -24.52 16.70
CA LEU A 520 28.48 -23.86 17.08
C LEU A 520 28.56 -23.92 18.59
N ASN A 521 29.71 -24.29 19.13
CA ASN A 521 29.96 -24.27 20.58
C ASN A 521 29.59 -22.90 21.19
N SER A 522 29.69 -21.82 20.42
CA SER A 522 29.26 -20.48 20.82
C SER A 522 27.77 -20.35 21.11
N ASP A 523 26.90 -21.06 20.38
CA ASP A 523 25.45 -21.04 20.61
C ASP A 523 25.12 -21.68 21.97
N VAL A 524 25.79 -22.80 22.29
CA VAL A 524 25.66 -23.48 23.60
C VAL A 524 26.13 -22.57 24.73
N ILE A 525 27.31 -21.95 24.58
CA ILE A 525 27.86 -21.02 25.57
C ILE A 525 26.92 -19.83 25.78
N PHE A 526 26.35 -19.27 24.70
CA PHE A 526 25.41 -18.16 24.79
C PHE A 526 24.12 -18.55 25.53
N ASN A 527 23.54 -19.72 25.22
CA ASN A 527 22.32 -20.17 25.88
C ASN A 527 22.55 -20.39 27.39
N HIS A 528 23.69 -20.95 27.78
CA HIS A 528 24.04 -21.09 29.20
C HIS A 528 24.20 -19.74 29.90
N LEU A 529 24.88 -18.77 29.26
CA LEU A 529 25.00 -17.41 29.77
C LEU A 529 23.62 -16.74 29.92
N LEU A 530 22.75 -16.91 28.95
CA LEU A 530 21.39 -16.38 28.97
C LEU A 530 20.60 -16.96 30.15
N GLU A 531 20.66 -18.27 30.37
CA GLU A 531 20.05 -18.94 31.52
C GLU A 531 20.53 -18.36 32.86
N GLU A 532 21.84 -18.16 33.02
CA GLU A 532 22.44 -17.57 34.23
C GLU A 532 21.95 -16.13 34.47
N LYS A 533 21.92 -15.31 33.41
CA LYS A 533 21.38 -13.94 33.48
C LYS A 533 19.91 -13.95 33.89
N ILE A 534 19.11 -14.85 33.32
CA ILE A 534 17.68 -14.96 33.64
C ILE A 534 17.47 -15.40 35.09
N GLN A 535 18.25 -16.35 35.60
CA GLN A 535 18.19 -16.74 37.02
C GLN A 535 18.48 -15.55 37.95
N THR A 536 19.44 -14.69 37.56
CA THR A 536 19.75 -13.45 38.29
C THR A 536 18.58 -12.47 38.24
N TYR A 537 18.00 -12.24 37.05
CA TYR A 537 16.89 -11.30 36.87
C TYR A 537 15.55 -11.82 37.41
N GLN A 538 15.40 -13.14 37.62
CA GLN A 538 14.12 -13.76 37.93
C GLN A 538 13.46 -13.20 39.20
N ARG A 539 14.26 -12.85 40.23
CA ARG A 539 13.73 -12.23 41.46
C ARG A 539 13.21 -10.82 41.18
N GLU A 540 14.04 -10.00 40.55
CA GLU A 540 13.70 -8.61 40.20
C GLU A 540 12.48 -8.55 39.26
N ILE A 541 12.40 -9.46 38.28
CA ILE A 541 11.28 -9.56 37.34
C ILE A 541 9.97 -9.96 38.02
N LYS A 542 10.02 -10.91 38.99
CA LYS A 542 8.82 -11.36 39.70
C LYS A 542 8.23 -10.26 40.59
N GLU A 543 9.08 -9.40 41.12
CA GLU A 543 8.71 -8.34 42.06
C GLU A 543 8.37 -7.02 41.36
N ASP A 544 8.84 -6.80 40.13
CA ASP A 544 8.58 -5.59 39.37
C ASP A 544 7.10 -5.54 38.86
N PRO A 545 6.30 -4.55 39.30
CA PRO A 545 4.89 -4.46 38.93
C PRO A 545 4.68 -4.14 37.44
N TYR A 546 5.61 -3.43 36.81
CA TYR A 546 5.52 -3.10 35.40
C TYR A 546 5.75 -4.35 34.54
N ILE A 547 6.79 -5.14 34.84
CA ILE A 547 7.06 -6.38 34.08
C ILE A 547 5.92 -7.38 34.21
N ARG A 548 5.30 -7.48 35.40
CA ARG A 548 4.10 -8.32 35.59
C ARG A 548 2.95 -7.85 34.71
N HIS A 549 2.74 -6.55 34.59
CA HIS A 549 1.69 -5.98 33.74
C HIS A 549 1.91 -6.31 32.25
N ILE A 550 3.16 -6.27 31.76
CA ILE A 550 3.47 -6.50 30.34
C ILE A 550 3.84 -7.96 30.01
N TYR A 551 3.76 -8.89 30.95
CA TYR A 551 4.26 -10.27 30.80
C TYR A 551 3.68 -11.02 29.59
N LEU A 552 2.37 -10.92 29.36
CA LEU A 552 1.73 -11.55 28.20
C LEU A 552 2.23 -10.96 26.88
N HIS A 553 2.50 -9.65 26.85
CA HIS A 553 3.05 -8.99 25.68
C HIS A 553 4.52 -9.37 25.43
N ILE A 554 5.29 -9.62 26.50
CA ILE A 554 6.64 -10.17 26.39
C ILE A 554 6.58 -11.55 25.72
N ILE A 555 5.69 -12.45 26.17
CA ILE A 555 5.50 -13.76 25.53
C ILE A 555 5.14 -13.59 24.05
N SER A 556 4.16 -12.75 23.76
CA SER A 556 3.73 -12.47 22.37
C SER A 556 4.84 -11.85 21.51
N THR A 557 5.76 -11.11 22.09
CA THR A 557 6.90 -10.53 21.36
C THR A 557 8.00 -11.57 21.16
N SER A 558 8.16 -12.49 22.09
CA SER A 558 9.13 -13.60 22.01
C SER A 558 8.79 -14.61 20.91
N THR A 559 7.50 -14.82 20.63
CA THR A 559 7.07 -15.73 19.54
C THR A 559 7.45 -15.23 18.15
N ILE A 560 7.79 -13.95 17.98
CA ILE A 560 8.26 -13.41 16.69
C ILE A 560 9.61 -14.03 16.30
N ILE A 561 10.45 -14.34 17.29
CA ILE A 561 11.81 -14.84 17.09
C ILE A 561 11.97 -16.31 17.43
N SER A 562 10.90 -17.03 17.81
CA SER A 562 10.97 -18.45 18.19
C SER A 562 11.22 -19.40 17.01
N HIS A 563 11.11 -18.90 15.78
CA HIS A 563 11.26 -19.67 14.54
C HIS A 563 12.36 -19.10 13.63
N LEU A 564 13.31 -18.32 14.17
CA LEU A 564 14.38 -17.74 13.34
C LEU A 564 15.19 -18.83 12.63
N SER A 565 15.42 -19.96 13.31
CA SER A 565 16.17 -21.09 12.76
C SER A 565 15.48 -21.82 11.60
N GLU A 566 14.21 -21.56 11.35
CA GLU A 566 13.40 -22.20 10.30
C GLU A 566 13.35 -21.39 8.99
N VAL A 567 13.79 -20.13 9.02
CA VAL A 567 13.68 -19.20 7.88
C VAL A 567 15.06 -18.68 7.46
N GLY A 568 15.13 -18.12 6.24
CA GLY A 568 16.35 -17.52 5.71
C GLY A 568 16.81 -16.26 6.46
N TYR A 569 18.07 -15.86 6.25
CA TYR A 569 18.66 -14.69 6.93
C TYR A 569 18.06 -13.34 6.50
N GLY A 570 17.29 -13.26 5.42
CA GLY A 570 16.49 -12.06 5.14
C GLY A 570 15.28 -11.99 6.04
N GLN A 571 14.51 -13.08 6.09
CA GLN A 571 13.33 -13.18 6.95
C GLN A 571 13.66 -13.05 8.43
N GLN A 572 14.78 -13.62 8.86
CA GLN A 572 15.28 -13.43 10.22
C GLN A 572 15.49 -11.94 10.55
N LEU A 573 15.99 -11.14 9.60
CA LEU A 573 16.22 -9.71 9.80
C LEU A 573 14.90 -8.93 9.90
N ILE A 574 13.89 -9.32 9.10
CA ILE A 574 12.52 -8.78 9.20
C ILE A 574 11.92 -9.10 10.57
N PHE A 575 12.02 -10.35 11.03
CA PHE A 575 11.55 -10.77 12.35
C PHE A 575 12.26 -10.04 13.48
N MET A 576 13.57 -9.85 13.36
CA MET A 576 14.34 -9.06 14.32
C MET A 576 13.91 -7.60 14.34
N SER A 577 13.73 -6.96 13.18
CA SER A 577 13.26 -5.58 13.10
C SER A 577 11.89 -5.41 13.75
N ARG A 578 10.96 -6.33 13.48
CA ARG A 578 9.61 -6.36 14.10
C ARG A 578 9.67 -6.63 15.61
N PHE A 579 10.52 -7.56 16.03
CA PHE A 579 10.77 -7.84 17.45
C PHE A 579 11.27 -6.58 18.17
N MET A 580 12.21 -5.85 17.57
CA MET A 580 12.76 -4.61 18.14
C MET A 580 11.74 -3.47 18.17
N PHE A 581 10.92 -3.35 17.13
CA PHE A 581 9.81 -2.41 17.12
C PHE A 581 8.83 -2.70 18.27
N ASN A 582 8.41 -3.95 18.44
CA ASN A 582 7.53 -4.35 19.54
C ASN A 582 8.20 -4.11 20.90
N MET A 583 9.49 -4.43 21.04
CA MET A 583 10.25 -4.13 22.25
C MET A 583 10.26 -2.63 22.59
N LYS A 584 10.36 -1.74 21.59
CA LYS A 584 10.27 -0.28 21.77
C LYS A 584 8.90 0.16 22.29
N LEU A 585 7.84 -0.47 21.82
CA LEU A 585 6.48 -0.23 22.34
C LEU A 585 6.29 -0.77 23.76
N LEU A 586 6.90 -1.93 24.05
CA LEU A 586 6.83 -2.56 25.37
C LEU A 586 7.69 -1.93 26.43
N VAL A 587 8.74 -1.20 26.06
CA VAL A 587 9.65 -0.55 27.00
C VAL A 587 9.83 0.91 26.57
N PRO A 588 8.89 1.79 26.95
CA PRO A 588 9.02 3.23 26.74
C PRO A 588 10.30 3.78 27.36
N ASP A 589 10.76 4.94 26.90
CA ASP A 589 12.05 5.52 27.31
C ASP A 589 12.20 5.70 28.83
N PHE A 590 11.09 5.96 29.55
CA PHE A 590 11.05 6.03 31.01
C PHE A 590 11.46 4.71 31.71
N PHE A 591 11.27 3.57 31.05
CA PHE A 591 11.66 2.24 31.52
C PHE A 591 12.95 1.72 30.88
N SER A 592 13.77 2.59 30.28
CA SER A 592 15.07 2.22 29.69
C SER A 592 16.01 1.39 30.59
N PRO A 593 16.04 1.52 31.94
CA PRO A 593 16.85 0.65 32.79
C PRO A 593 16.42 -0.84 32.76
N LEU A 594 15.17 -1.12 32.40
CA LEU A 594 14.64 -2.48 32.29
C LEU A 594 14.86 -3.10 30.90
N TRP A 595 15.26 -2.29 29.91
CA TRP A 595 15.38 -2.69 28.51
C TRP A 595 16.12 -4.01 28.32
N HIS A 596 17.37 -4.11 28.83
CA HIS A 596 18.20 -5.30 28.64
C HIS A 596 17.67 -6.53 29.39
N LYS A 597 16.96 -6.34 30.51
CA LYS A 597 16.35 -7.44 31.27
C LYS A 597 15.16 -8.02 30.52
N ILE A 598 14.28 -7.14 30.02
CA ILE A 598 13.12 -7.54 29.22
C ILE A 598 13.58 -8.16 27.91
N PHE A 599 14.60 -7.59 27.27
CA PHE A 599 15.22 -8.16 26.07
C PHE A 599 15.74 -9.58 26.30
N ALA A 600 16.56 -9.79 27.35
CA ALA A 600 17.04 -11.11 27.74
C ALA A 600 15.88 -12.09 27.96
N PHE A 601 14.84 -11.63 28.65
CA PHE A 601 13.68 -12.45 28.96
C PHE A 601 12.93 -12.86 27.70
N CYS A 602 12.76 -11.95 26.74
CA CYS A 602 12.19 -12.30 25.44
C CYS A 602 13.02 -13.35 24.69
N LEU A 603 14.35 -13.19 24.66
CA LEU A 603 15.23 -14.17 24.02
C LEU A 603 15.09 -15.54 24.67
N PHE A 604 15.09 -15.58 26.00
CA PHE A 604 14.95 -16.82 26.76
C PHE A 604 13.59 -17.49 26.50
N MET A 605 12.51 -16.72 26.50
CA MET A 605 11.15 -17.22 26.27
C MET A 605 10.93 -17.69 24.83
N SER A 606 11.70 -17.18 23.86
CA SER A 606 11.63 -17.62 22.46
C SER A 606 12.08 -19.07 22.27
N LYS A 607 12.94 -19.59 23.16
CA LYS A 607 13.60 -20.90 23.05
C LYS A 607 14.42 -21.09 21.78
N GLU A 608 14.69 -20.02 21.04
CA GLU A 608 15.47 -20.09 19.80
C GLU A 608 16.96 -20.27 20.13
N THR A 609 17.48 -21.45 19.84
CA THR A 609 18.86 -21.83 20.18
C THR A 609 19.91 -21.22 19.26
N LYS A 610 19.52 -20.80 18.05
CA LYS A 610 20.45 -20.29 17.02
C LYS A 610 20.53 -18.76 16.97
N ILE A 611 19.87 -18.05 17.88
CA ILE A 611 19.79 -16.59 17.82
C ILE A 611 21.16 -15.89 17.90
N PHE A 612 22.12 -16.49 18.59
CA PHE A 612 23.48 -15.94 18.70
C PHE A 612 24.23 -16.01 17.36
N ARG A 613 24.12 -17.12 16.64
CA ARG A 613 24.64 -17.23 15.26
C ARG A 613 24.00 -16.24 14.31
N THR A 614 22.68 -16.07 14.40
CA THR A 614 21.96 -15.03 13.64
C THR A 614 22.53 -13.64 13.92
N PHE A 615 22.80 -13.32 15.18
CA PHE A 615 23.49 -12.09 15.57
C PHE A 615 24.91 -11.99 15.00
N ILE A 616 25.72 -13.05 15.07
CA ILE A 616 27.06 -13.09 14.46
C ILE A 616 26.96 -12.82 12.95
N PHE A 617 26.04 -13.48 12.27
CA PHE A 617 25.82 -13.29 10.83
C PHE A 617 25.64 -11.82 10.52
N TYR A 618 24.68 -11.14 11.13
CA TYR A 618 24.47 -9.72 10.81
C TYR A 618 25.60 -8.82 11.24
N ILE A 619 26.24 -9.01 12.39
CA ILE A 619 27.42 -8.19 12.72
C ILE A 619 28.50 -8.37 11.64
N SER A 620 28.71 -9.58 11.14
CA SER A 620 29.73 -9.85 10.13
C SER A 620 29.48 -9.11 8.82
N PHE A 621 28.20 -8.99 8.42
CA PHE A 621 27.80 -8.40 7.14
C PHE A 621 27.45 -6.90 7.25
N VAL A 622 26.78 -6.49 8.32
CA VAL A 622 26.23 -5.15 8.51
C VAL A 622 27.26 -4.18 9.10
N SER A 623 28.33 -4.67 9.73
CA SER A 623 29.45 -3.82 10.16
C SER A 623 30.20 -3.18 8.98
N ASP A 624 29.95 -3.62 7.75
CA ASP A 624 30.34 -2.87 6.56
C ASP A 624 29.37 -1.69 6.38
N SER A 625 29.86 -0.48 6.67
CA SER A 625 29.05 0.76 6.73
C SER A 625 28.33 1.09 5.42
N GLN A 626 28.74 0.48 4.30
CA GLN A 626 28.12 0.69 3.00
C GLN A 626 26.73 0.09 2.85
N MET A 627 26.34 -0.90 3.65
CA MET A 627 25.02 -1.53 3.53
C MET A 627 23.93 -0.73 4.24
N THR A 628 24.22 -0.27 5.46
CA THR A 628 23.24 0.43 6.31
C THR A 628 22.86 1.80 5.76
N GLN A 629 23.69 2.43 4.92
CA GLN A 629 23.37 3.73 4.31
C GLN A 629 22.09 3.71 3.46
N PHE A 630 21.68 2.52 3.00
CA PHE A 630 20.46 2.34 2.19
C PHE A 630 19.25 1.92 3.02
N TRP A 631 19.43 1.59 4.29
CA TRP A 631 18.36 1.19 5.18
C TRP A 631 17.66 2.43 5.76
N GLY A 632 16.37 2.30 6.07
CA GLY A 632 15.63 3.38 6.71
C GLY A 632 16.16 3.64 8.12
N HIS A 633 16.09 4.88 8.59
CA HIS A 633 16.55 5.26 9.93
C HIS A 633 15.96 4.36 11.02
N ASP A 634 14.66 4.04 10.95
CA ASP A 634 14.01 3.17 11.94
C ASP A 634 14.57 1.74 11.96
N ILE A 635 14.98 1.23 10.80
CA ILE A 635 15.58 -0.11 10.66
C ILE A 635 17.00 -0.10 11.24
N ILE A 636 17.78 0.93 10.92
CA ILE A 636 19.12 1.12 11.47
C ILE A 636 19.05 1.24 12.99
N ASP A 637 18.14 2.07 13.51
CA ASP A 637 17.95 2.25 14.95
C ASP A 637 17.54 0.94 15.63
N SER A 638 16.62 0.19 15.02
CA SER A 638 16.20 -1.11 15.51
C SER A 638 17.36 -2.11 15.55
N PHE A 639 18.16 -2.15 14.49
CA PHE A 639 19.34 -3.01 14.39
C PHE A 639 20.44 -2.62 15.38
N GLN A 640 20.70 -1.31 15.56
CA GLN A 640 21.66 -0.81 16.54
C GLN A 640 21.22 -1.12 17.96
N LYS A 641 19.94 -0.95 18.29
CA LYS A 641 19.38 -1.33 19.58
C LYS A 641 19.47 -2.84 19.81
N PHE A 642 19.21 -3.67 18.80
CA PHE A 642 19.38 -5.12 18.88
C PHE A 642 20.83 -5.47 19.20
N THR A 643 21.76 -4.90 18.44
CA THR A 643 23.19 -5.14 18.56
C THR A 643 23.75 -4.70 19.92
N THR A 644 23.37 -3.50 20.37
CA THR A 644 23.74 -2.99 21.70
C THR A 644 23.21 -3.89 22.81
N SER A 645 21.99 -4.41 22.65
CA SER A 645 21.38 -5.30 23.64
C SER A 645 22.09 -6.65 23.70
N PHE A 646 22.45 -7.23 22.56
CA PHE A 646 23.27 -8.45 22.51
C PHE A 646 24.64 -8.23 23.14
N HIS A 647 25.33 -7.14 22.80
CA HIS A 647 26.62 -6.81 23.41
C HIS A 647 26.54 -6.67 24.93
N TYR A 648 25.45 -6.08 25.44
CA TYR A 648 25.22 -6.00 26.89
C TYR A 648 25.10 -7.38 27.53
N LEU A 649 24.43 -8.34 26.88
CA LEU A 649 24.28 -9.69 27.42
C LEU A 649 25.62 -10.44 27.47
N ILE A 650 26.45 -10.31 26.44
CA ILE A 650 27.72 -11.05 26.31
C ILE A 650 28.93 -10.36 26.94
N LYS A 651 28.77 -9.16 27.50
CA LYS A 651 29.90 -8.32 27.98
C LYS A 651 30.79 -9.01 29.01
N ASP A 652 30.21 -9.92 29.80
CA ASP A 652 30.90 -10.64 30.88
C ASP A 652 31.48 -12.00 30.41
N CYS A 653 31.29 -12.37 29.13
CA CYS A 653 31.77 -13.62 28.56
C CYS A 653 32.87 -13.35 27.52
N GLU A 654 34.13 -13.49 27.94
CA GLU A 654 35.29 -13.15 27.10
C GLU A 654 35.35 -13.94 25.78
N SER A 655 34.99 -15.23 25.81
CA SER A 655 34.98 -16.09 24.62
C SER A 655 34.00 -15.58 23.56
N LEU A 656 32.75 -15.28 23.92
CA LEU A 656 31.74 -14.74 23.00
C LEU A 656 32.10 -13.33 22.54
N ARG A 657 32.60 -12.48 23.44
CA ARG A 657 33.03 -11.12 23.10
C ARG A 657 34.14 -11.14 22.05
N SER A 658 35.13 -12.02 22.20
CA SER A 658 36.26 -12.13 21.26
C SER A 658 35.80 -12.45 19.83
N ILE A 659 34.76 -13.28 19.70
CA ILE A 659 34.13 -13.61 18.41
C ILE A 659 33.51 -12.36 17.80
N CYS A 660 32.67 -11.65 18.54
CA CYS A 660 31.90 -10.51 18.02
C CYS A 660 32.76 -9.28 17.71
N THR A 661 33.92 -9.11 18.35
CA THR A 661 34.79 -7.94 18.12
C THR A 661 35.74 -8.07 16.92
N ASN A 662 35.85 -9.25 16.32
CA ASN A 662 36.76 -9.51 15.21
C ASN A 662 35.97 -9.94 13.96
N PRO A 663 35.69 -9.01 13.02
CA PRO A 663 34.94 -9.31 11.79
C PRO A 663 35.52 -10.49 10.99
N MET A 664 36.84 -10.67 10.97
CA MET A 664 37.47 -11.81 10.30
C MET A 664 37.23 -13.14 11.02
N GLN A 665 37.13 -13.13 12.35
CA GLN A 665 36.82 -14.34 13.13
C GLN A 665 35.35 -14.73 12.98
N CYS A 666 34.47 -13.73 13.03
CA CYS A 666 33.07 -13.79 12.62
C CYS A 666 32.89 -14.42 11.23
N GLN A 667 33.58 -13.90 10.21
CA GLN A 667 33.52 -14.42 8.85
C GLN A 667 34.07 -15.85 8.74
N ARG A 668 35.18 -16.18 9.43
CA ARG A 668 35.72 -17.55 9.46
C ARG A 668 34.74 -18.56 10.05
N ILE A 669 34.00 -18.19 11.09
CA ILE A 669 32.97 -19.04 11.69
C ILE A 669 31.85 -19.33 10.68
N LEU A 670 31.43 -18.33 9.91
CA LEU A 670 30.42 -18.47 8.85
C LEU A 670 30.93 -19.23 7.61
N GLU A 671 32.24 -19.16 7.32
CA GLU A 671 32.86 -19.91 6.23
C GLU A 671 33.10 -21.38 6.60
N MET A 672 33.36 -21.66 7.87
CA MET A 672 33.43 -23.04 8.37
C MET A 672 32.09 -23.76 8.26
N SER A 673 30.96 -23.05 8.46
CA SER A 673 29.61 -23.57 8.21
C SER A 673 29.22 -23.62 6.72
N ARG A 674 30.14 -23.44 5.77
CA ARG A 674 29.87 -23.67 4.33
C ARG A 674 30.46 -24.97 3.80
N LYS A 675 31.45 -25.54 4.48
CA LYS A 675 32.06 -26.83 4.13
C LYS A 675 31.28 -27.95 4.80
#